data_AF-A0A4Y9ZSD5-F1
#
_entry.id   AF-A0A4Y9ZSD5-F1
#
_cell.length_a   1.000
_cell.length_b   1.000
_cell.length_c   1.000
_cell.angle_alpha   90.00
_cell.angle_beta   90.00
_cell.angle_gamma   90.00
#
_symmetry.space_group_name_H-M   'P 1'
#
loop_
_entity.id
_entity.type
_entity.pdbx_description
1 polymer ?
#
loop_
_entity_poly.entity_id
_entity_poly.type
_entity_poly.pdbx_seq_one_letter_code
_entity_poly.pdbx_strand_id
1 'polypeptide(L)'
;MSYDGVLHVPAPLSNGYWIQPAPSLRGGFRFLTIVLNSNDSISISNVSCSISFMPHVDNLRDYSGYFYASNPVFHDKDFLTKICAVWPGDMGVAVPTQFVSTNDLLPTRNALSTLFTAQNPTTGALPESGPPLSQQGSDTYHMWTLIGAYNYYLYSGDTDWLQGVWANYTKAVSFLENEVDSSGLMNITGLRDWARLGGGGHNAEGNALYYKVLTNSAELAGYLNETDVSTGWARNASALKMTYNSTFWVPELGMYRDNTSTTLCPQDANSMAILYNLTTLRSQASSVSKGLTANWNDIGAVAPELPDNISPFIGSLEIAAHFEADNDNAALELIRRQWGYMLYTNLSVQSTLLEGFTANGSLLYRSYQGYNYDPSYTSHSHGWSSGPTSALTFYVLGLTVTSPQGRTWSIAPHISGLSAAEGGFETALGWFGVQWNTSHGSFTLALDVPKETKGVVRLPMGDNVSLDGKPAKAEDDGSLAVQGGPFAMALGSTMGALFVGMVFDAVLYGTMTLQTYRFFHLGILDTFQLVLICHVLYYFLILHYGETDVLQYTVWSLNIEIGISVIITFLVRSFFSVRVWHLSGKNKILAVIILGQFLITDDDKKLMVQTTSQDWASVSGLGKYLIGAKLIFNVPAMSILW
;
A
#
# COMPACT_ATOMS: atom_id res chain seq x y z
N MET A 1 11.60 -26.90 40.98
CA MET A 1 10.40 -26.94 40.11
C MET A 1 10.79 -26.34 38.77
N SER A 2 10.30 -26.90 37.66
CA SER A 2 10.39 -26.23 36.35
C SER A 2 9.23 -25.24 36.26
N TYR A 3 9.53 -23.99 35.93
CA TYR A 3 8.53 -22.91 35.87
C TYR A 3 7.59 -23.01 34.66
N ASP A 4 7.87 -23.94 33.74
CA ASP A 4 6.94 -24.36 32.66
C ASP A 4 6.72 -25.89 32.64
N GLY A 5 7.14 -26.59 33.69
CA GLY A 5 6.81 -27.99 33.93
C GLY A 5 5.53 -28.13 34.77
N VAL A 6 5.03 -29.36 34.91
CA VAL A 6 3.80 -29.69 35.67
C VAL A 6 3.75 -28.93 37.00
N LEU A 7 2.70 -28.12 37.18
CA LEU A 7 2.43 -27.45 38.45
C LEU A 7 1.82 -28.47 39.41
N HIS A 8 2.65 -29.01 40.29
CA HIS A 8 2.21 -29.98 41.28
C HIS A 8 1.41 -29.28 42.38
N VAL A 9 0.10 -29.52 42.41
CA VAL A 9 -0.76 -29.16 43.54
C VAL A 9 -0.79 -30.35 44.51
N PRO A 10 -0.19 -30.25 45.70
CA PRO A 10 -0.10 -31.38 46.63
C PRO A 10 -1.47 -31.70 47.25
N ALA A 11 -1.74 -33.00 47.42
CA ALA A 11 -2.87 -33.49 48.21
C ALA A 11 -2.62 -33.31 49.72
N PRO A 12 -3.67 -33.20 50.57
CA PRO A 12 -5.09 -33.21 50.21
C PRO A 12 -5.56 -31.89 49.61
N LEU A 13 -6.35 -31.97 48.53
CA LEU A 13 -7.04 -30.81 47.96
C LEU A 13 -8.27 -30.48 48.82
N SER A 14 -8.47 -29.19 49.12
CA SER A 14 -9.69 -28.71 49.76
C SER A 14 -10.78 -28.43 48.72
N ASN A 15 -12.05 -28.63 49.10
CA ASN A 15 -13.17 -28.17 48.29
C ASN A 15 -13.19 -26.63 48.23
N GLY A 16 -13.08 -26.06 47.03
CA GLY A 16 -13.13 -24.61 46.83
C GLY A 16 -12.56 -24.18 45.49
N TYR A 17 -12.43 -22.86 45.31
CA TYR A 17 -11.69 -22.29 44.20
C TYR A 17 -10.19 -22.40 44.45
N TRP A 18 -9.47 -22.93 43.46
CA TRP A 18 -8.01 -22.88 43.40
C TRP A 18 -7.60 -21.87 42.32
N ILE A 19 -6.66 -21.00 42.65
CA ILE A 19 -6.10 -19.99 41.74
C ILE A 19 -4.61 -20.25 41.62
N GLN A 20 -4.09 -20.22 40.39
CA GLN A 20 -2.67 -20.38 40.12
C GLN A 20 -1.85 -19.26 40.80
N PRO A 21 -0.85 -19.59 41.63
CA PRO A 21 -0.03 -18.56 42.28
C PRO A 21 0.66 -17.65 41.26
N ALA A 22 0.75 -16.36 41.56
CA ALA A 22 1.41 -15.39 40.67
C ALA A 22 2.86 -15.78 40.27
N PRO A 23 3.72 -16.32 41.16
CA PRO A 23 5.05 -16.81 40.80
C PRO A 23 5.06 -18.08 39.91
N SER A 24 3.89 -18.63 39.61
CA SER A 24 3.69 -19.81 38.75
C SER A 24 2.87 -19.48 37.50
N LEU A 25 2.62 -18.19 37.19
CA LEU A 25 1.99 -17.76 35.93
C LEU A 25 2.79 -18.29 34.74
N ARG A 26 2.08 -18.77 33.71
CA ARG A 26 2.66 -19.29 32.46
C ARG A 26 2.78 -18.18 31.42
N GLY A 27 3.59 -18.43 30.40
CA GLY A 27 3.50 -17.72 29.12
C GLY A 27 2.21 -18.05 28.36
N GLY A 28 2.13 -17.64 27.09
CA GLY A 28 0.97 -17.91 26.25
C GLY A 28 0.75 -19.41 25.98
N PHE A 29 -0.49 -19.89 26.14
CA PHE A 29 -0.88 -21.26 25.84
C PHE A 29 -2.28 -21.35 25.23
N ARG A 30 -2.54 -22.39 24.42
CA ARG A 30 -3.88 -22.74 23.90
C ARG A 30 -4.49 -23.98 24.57
N PHE A 31 -3.65 -24.90 25.05
CA PHE A 31 -4.08 -26.17 25.62
C PHE A 31 -3.57 -26.29 27.06
N LEU A 32 -4.45 -26.71 27.98
CA LEU A 32 -4.13 -26.95 29.39
C LEU A 32 -4.31 -28.43 29.71
N THR A 33 -3.22 -29.11 30.06
CA THR A 33 -3.24 -30.52 30.47
C THR A 33 -3.26 -30.62 31.99
N ILE A 34 -4.30 -31.26 32.54
CA ILE A 34 -4.42 -31.56 33.98
C ILE A 34 -4.24 -33.07 34.17
N VAL A 35 -3.32 -33.46 35.06
CA VAL A 35 -2.99 -34.88 35.31
C VAL A 35 -3.19 -35.18 36.79
N LEU A 36 -3.90 -36.28 37.08
CA LEU A 36 -4.05 -36.81 38.44
C LEU A 36 -3.11 -38.01 38.62
N ASN A 37 -2.25 -37.95 39.64
CA ASN A 37 -1.23 -38.98 39.92
C ASN A 37 -1.63 -39.91 41.08
N SER A 38 -2.93 -40.01 41.40
CA SER A 38 -3.47 -40.95 42.40
C SER A 38 -4.73 -41.64 41.88
N ASN A 39 -5.16 -42.69 42.57
CA ASN A 39 -6.40 -43.42 42.27
C ASN A 39 -7.66 -42.77 42.88
N ASP A 40 -7.53 -41.59 43.48
CA ASP A 40 -8.63 -40.86 44.11
C ASP A 40 -9.55 -40.24 43.05
N SER A 41 -10.78 -39.87 43.42
CA SER A 41 -11.66 -39.10 42.53
C SER A 41 -11.50 -37.59 42.76
N ILE A 42 -11.14 -36.86 41.70
CA ILE A 42 -11.20 -35.39 41.67
C ILE A 42 -12.40 -34.95 40.81
N SER A 43 -13.13 -33.94 41.26
CA SER A 43 -14.14 -33.25 40.45
C SER A 43 -13.64 -31.83 40.16
N ILE A 44 -13.54 -31.47 38.88
CA ILE A 44 -13.09 -30.16 38.42
C ILE A 44 -14.27 -29.48 37.72
N SER A 45 -14.53 -28.22 38.08
CA SER A 45 -15.58 -27.40 37.49
C SER A 45 -15.17 -25.93 37.47
N ASN A 46 -15.81 -25.12 36.62
CA ASN A 46 -15.54 -23.69 36.47
C ASN A 46 -14.05 -23.35 36.19
N VAL A 47 -13.44 -24.06 35.23
CA VAL A 47 -12.08 -23.76 34.75
C VAL A 47 -12.12 -22.50 33.89
N SER A 48 -11.49 -21.43 34.36
CA SER A 48 -11.39 -20.14 33.67
C SER A 48 -9.93 -19.74 33.44
N CYS A 49 -9.62 -19.17 32.27
CA CYS A 49 -8.35 -18.52 32.00
C CYS A 49 -8.52 -16.99 32.05
N SER A 50 -7.62 -16.29 32.73
CA SER A 50 -7.52 -14.83 32.66
C SER A 50 -6.38 -14.47 31.72
N ILE A 51 -6.68 -13.77 30.63
CA ILE A 51 -5.70 -13.37 29.61
C ILE A 51 -5.22 -11.95 29.91
N SER A 52 -3.93 -11.68 29.75
CA SER A 52 -3.31 -10.38 30.10
C SER A 52 -2.56 -9.79 28.92
N PHE A 53 -2.89 -8.54 28.55
CA PHE A 53 -2.23 -7.79 27.48
C PHE A 53 -1.98 -6.32 27.92
N MET A 54 -0.71 -5.91 27.98
CA MET A 54 -0.17 -4.53 28.04
C MET A 54 -0.36 -3.62 29.31
N PRO A 55 0.52 -2.58 29.51
CA PRO A 55 0.86 -2.08 30.86
C PRO A 55 0.18 -0.89 31.59
N HIS A 56 -0.70 -0.11 30.99
CA HIS A 56 -0.91 1.29 31.44
C HIS A 56 -2.32 1.83 31.18
N VAL A 57 -2.98 1.22 30.21
CA VAL A 57 -4.39 0.85 30.21
C VAL A 57 -4.99 0.53 31.61
N ASP A 58 -6.21 1.05 31.87
CA ASP A 58 -7.10 0.84 33.04
C ASP A 58 -8.43 0.10 32.70
N ASN A 59 -8.87 -0.84 33.57
CA ASN A 59 -10.01 -1.77 33.44
C ASN A 59 -10.00 -2.69 32.16
N LEU A 60 -9.36 -3.86 32.30
CA LEU A 60 -8.84 -4.82 31.29
C LEU A 60 -8.84 -4.40 29.81
N ARG A 61 -7.69 -4.06 29.23
CA ARG A 61 -6.86 -2.92 29.67
C ARG A 61 -6.46 -2.83 31.17
N ASP A 62 -5.49 -3.53 31.80
CA ASP A 62 -5.26 -3.30 33.27
C ASP A 62 -3.90 -3.75 33.81
N TYR A 63 -3.05 -2.88 34.42
CA TYR A 63 -1.70 -3.36 34.77
C TYR A 63 -0.76 -2.59 35.72
N SER A 64 0.04 -3.41 36.44
CA SER A 64 1.29 -3.06 37.11
C SER A 64 2.22 -4.30 37.26
N GLY A 65 2.67 -4.88 36.14
CA GLY A 65 3.43 -6.15 36.11
C GLY A 65 4.77 -6.10 35.37
N TYR A 66 5.54 -7.18 35.50
CA TYR A 66 6.66 -7.55 34.62
C TYR A 66 6.80 -9.08 34.69
N PHE A 67 7.24 -9.72 33.62
CA PHE A 67 7.50 -11.17 33.62
C PHE A 67 8.99 -11.43 33.80
N TYR A 68 9.35 -12.16 34.85
CA TYR A 68 10.70 -12.67 35.11
C TYR A 68 10.59 -14.00 35.84
N ALA A 69 11.14 -15.06 35.25
CA ALA A 69 11.19 -16.39 35.83
C ALA A 69 12.56 -17.02 35.54
N SER A 70 13.31 -17.32 36.60
CA SER A 70 14.55 -18.10 36.48
C SER A 70 14.26 -19.60 36.55
N ASN A 71 14.79 -20.38 35.61
CA ASN A 71 14.60 -21.83 35.48
C ASN A 71 15.87 -22.59 35.92
N PRO A 72 16.10 -22.83 37.23
CA PRO A 72 17.36 -23.36 37.76
C PRO A 72 17.65 -24.82 37.39
N VAL A 73 16.68 -25.53 36.80
CA VAL A 73 16.79 -26.93 36.38
C VAL A 73 16.95 -27.10 34.87
N PHE A 74 16.78 -26.03 34.10
CA PHE A 74 17.16 -25.99 32.70
C PHE A 74 18.60 -25.45 32.56
N HIS A 75 19.28 -25.80 31.46
CA HIS A 75 20.67 -25.35 31.26
C HIS A 75 20.75 -23.83 31.06
N ASP A 76 19.71 -23.24 30.45
CA ASP A 76 19.50 -21.80 30.38
C ASP A 76 18.55 -21.34 31.51
N LYS A 77 19.13 -20.67 32.50
CA LYS A 77 18.43 -20.26 33.72
C LYS A 77 17.46 -19.11 33.56
N ASP A 78 17.37 -18.43 32.42
CA ASP A 78 16.37 -17.36 32.24
C ASP A 78 15.44 -17.63 31.04
N PHE A 79 15.55 -18.81 30.42
CA PHE A 79 14.86 -19.25 29.19
C PHE A 79 13.42 -18.74 29.02
N LEU A 80 12.56 -18.95 30.02
CA LEU A 80 11.14 -18.56 29.92
C LEU A 80 10.98 -17.04 29.77
N THR A 81 11.83 -16.27 30.44
CA THR A 81 11.85 -14.80 30.30
C THR A 81 12.43 -14.37 28.95
N LYS A 82 13.33 -15.16 28.36
CA LYS A 82 13.96 -14.89 27.05
C LYS A 82 12.96 -14.97 25.88
N ILE A 83 11.91 -15.80 26.01
CA ILE A 83 10.81 -15.90 25.03
C ILE A 83 10.01 -14.58 24.93
N CYS A 84 10.01 -13.76 25.99
CA CYS A 84 9.30 -12.48 26.04
C CYS A 84 10.24 -11.25 26.00
N ALA A 85 11.50 -11.45 25.59
CA ALA A 85 12.48 -10.37 25.52
C ALA A 85 12.22 -9.42 24.34
N VAL A 86 12.71 -8.18 24.44
CA VAL A 86 12.67 -7.21 23.34
C VAL A 86 13.69 -7.61 22.28
N TRP A 87 13.22 -7.88 21.06
CA TRP A 87 14.05 -8.13 19.89
C TRP A 87 13.84 -7.03 18.84
N PRO A 88 14.80 -6.13 18.62
CA PRO A 88 14.77 -5.09 17.60
C PRO A 88 14.37 -5.57 16.19
N GLY A 89 14.86 -6.72 15.72
CA GLY A 89 14.51 -7.28 14.41
C GLY A 89 12.99 -7.41 14.24
N ASP A 90 12.32 -8.02 15.21
CA ASP A 90 10.86 -8.17 15.26
C ASP A 90 10.13 -6.84 15.12
N MET A 91 10.68 -5.76 15.69
CA MET A 91 10.08 -4.43 15.65
C MET A 91 9.95 -3.89 14.23
N GLY A 92 10.79 -4.35 13.30
CA GLY A 92 10.71 -4.02 11.87
C GLY A 92 9.37 -4.36 11.22
N VAL A 93 8.69 -5.41 11.72
CA VAL A 93 7.38 -5.88 11.23
C VAL A 93 6.27 -5.63 12.27
N ALA A 94 6.56 -5.83 13.55
CA ALA A 94 5.57 -5.75 14.61
C ALA A 94 5.12 -4.31 14.91
N VAL A 95 6.01 -3.31 14.82
CA VAL A 95 5.64 -1.91 15.14
C VAL A 95 4.70 -1.29 14.10
N PRO A 96 4.93 -1.45 12.78
CA PRO A 96 3.93 -1.08 11.76
C PRO A 96 2.58 -1.76 11.97
N THR A 97 2.56 -3.03 12.36
CA THR A 97 1.31 -3.75 12.67
C THR A 97 0.63 -3.19 13.91
N GLN A 98 1.38 -2.95 14.99
CA GLN A 98 0.89 -2.37 16.24
C GLN A 98 0.26 -0.99 16.00
N PHE A 99 0.89 -0.15 15.17
CA PHE A 99 0.35 1.15 14.75
C PHE A 99 -1.02 1.03 14.07
N VAL A 100 -1.16 0.20 13.04
CA VAL A 100 -2.43 0.11 12.27
C VAL A 100 -3.54 -0.69 12.98
N SER A 101 -3.25 -1.37 14.10
CA SER A 101 -4.21 -2.25 14.78
C SER A 101 -4.68 -1.72 16.13
N THR A 102 -3.76 -1.34 17.02
CA THR A 102 -4.09 -0.82 18.36
C THR A 102 -3.63 0.61 18.60
N ASN A 103 -2.62 1.07 17.85
CA ASN A 103 -1.85 2.29 18.07
C ASN A 103 -1.35 2.50 19.53
N ASP A 104 -1.24 1.43 20.31
CA ASP A 104 -0.59 1.51 21.63
C ASP A 104 0.92 1.45 21.45
N LEU A 105 1.56 2.61 21.31
CA LEU A 105 2.99 2.74 21.08
C LEU A 105 3.82 2.85 22.38
N LEU A 106 3.22 2.82 23.57
CA LEU A 106 3.99 2.93 24.82
C LEU A 106 4.93 1.73 25.07
N PRO A 107 4.54 0.47 24.80
CA PRO A 107 5.46 -0.67 24.86
C PRO A 107 6.66 -0.48 23.93
N THR A 108 6.44 0.05 22.72
CA THR A 108 7.48 0.37 21.72
C THR A 108 8.45 1.41 22.26
N ARG A 109 7.93 2.52 22.81
CA ARG A 109 8.71 3.58 23.46
C ARG A 109 9.60 3.04 24.59
N ASN A 110 9.02 2.20 25.46
CA ASN A 110 9.71 1.64 26.61
C ASN A 110 10.78 0.61 26.20
N ALA A 111 10.50 -0.22 25.19
CA ALA A 111 11.46 -1.13 24.58
C ALA A 111 12.68 -0.37 24.03
N LEU A 112 12.45 0.64 23.17
CA LEU A 112 13.52 1.48 22.61
C LEU A 112 14.31 2.21 23.70
N SER A 113 13.62 2.80 24.68
CA SER A 113 14.26 3.50 25.80
C SER A 113 15.17 2.55 26.61
N THR A 114 14.76 1.28 26.77
CA THR A 114 15.57 0.26 27.45
C THR A 114 16.83 -0.07 26.66
N LEU A 115 16.73 -0.21 25.32
CA LEU A 115 17.86 -0.47 24.44
C LEU A 115 18.86 0.71 24.43
N PHE A 116 18.38 1.95 24.33
CA PHE A 116 19.22 3.16 24.44
C PHE A 116 19.86 3.31 25.83
N THR A 117 19.16 2.93 26.91
CA THR A 117 19.73 2.93 28.28
C THR A 117 20.85 1.88 28.42
N ALA A 118 20.73 0.76 27.71
CA ALA A 118 21.72 -0.31 27.67
C ALA A 118 22.83 -0.11 26.61
N GLN A 119 22.83 1.02 25.89
CA GLN A 119 23.86 1.36 24.91
C GLN A 119 25.25 1.43 25.55
N ASN A 120 26.26 0.91 24.85
CA ASN A 120 27.66 1.05 25.27
C ASN A 120 28.07 2.53 25.30
N PRO A 121 28.39 3.11 26.47
CA PRO A 121 28.65 4.54 26.60
C PRO A 121 29.98 4.98 25.97
N THR A 122 30.88 4.04 25.65
CA THR A 122 32.13 4.31 24.95
C THR A 122 31.91 4.26 23.44
N THR A 123 31.47 3.12 22.90
CA THR A 123 31.43 2.87 21.45
C THR A 123 30.16 3.37 20.77
N GLY A 124 29.03 3.47 21.48
CA GLY A 124 27.71 3.72 20.88
C GLY A 124 26.96 2.47 20.43
N ALA A 125 27.57 1.27 20.56
CA ALA A 125 26.91 0.01 20.21
C ALA A 125 25.64 -0.22 21.06
N LEU A 126 24.53 -0.54 20.40
CA LEU A 126 23.28 -0.96 21.00
C LEU A 126 23.26 -2.49 21.20
N PRO A 127 22.55 -3.01 22.22
CA PRO A 127 22.34 -4.44 22.39
C PRO A 127 21.49 -5.04 21.26
N GLU A 128 21.75 -6.30 20.96
CA GLU A 128 20.94 -7.14 20.06
C GLU A 128 19.57 -7.46 20.64
N SER A 129 19.44 -7.52 21.96
CA SER A 129 18.18 -7.81 22.65
C SER A 129 18.10 -7.11 24.00
N GLY A 130 16.89 -6.78 24.43
CA GLY A 130 16.64 -6.20 25.74
C GLY A 130 16.85 -7.19 26.89
N PRO A 131 16.78 -6.71 28.15
CA PRO A 131 16.82 -7.58 29.33
C PRO A 131 15.70 -8.65 29.30
N PRO A 132 15.94 -9.84 29.88
CA PRO A 132 17.16 -10.25 30.56
C PRO A 132 18.23 -10.83 29.63
N LEU A 133 17.95 -10.95 28.32
CA LEU A 133 18.91 -11.47 27.35
C LEU A 133 20.15 -10.59 27.23
N SER A 134 19.93 -9.29 27.01
CA SER A 134 20.99 -8.27 26.91
C SER A 134 22.13 -8.65 25.96
N GLN A 135 21.82 -9.38 24.87
CA GLN A 135 22.84 -9.88 23.94
C GLN A 135 23.52 -8.74 23.15
N GLN A 136 24.67 -9.03 22.57
CA GLN A 136 25.59 -8.05 21.99
C GLN A 136 26.26 -8.65 20.74
N GLY A 137 26.71 -7.79 19.82
CA GLY A 137 27.46 -8.23 18.63
C GLY A 137 26.58 -8.56 17.44
N SER A 138 25.51 -7.79 17.23
CA SER A 138 24.67 -7.79 16.04
C SER A 138 24.58 -6.38 15.47
N ASP A 139 25.10 -6.17 14.26
CA ASP A 139 24.97 -4.87 13.59
C ASP A 139 23.57 -4.71 12.98
N THR A 140 22.95 -5.82 12.54
CA THR A 140 21.60 -5.80 11.97
C THR A 140 20.56 -5.45 13.04
N TYR A 141 20.60 -6.03 14.24
CA TYR A 141 19.69 -5.66 15.33
C TYR A 141 19.98 -4.26 15.90
N HIS A 142 21.23 -3.79 15.86
CA HIS A 142 21.56 -2.39 16.12
C HIS A 142 20.83 -1.47 15.13
N MET A 143 20.92 -1.75 13.83
CA MET A 143 20.23 -0.99 12.78
C MET A 143 18.70 -1.06 12.91
N TRP A 144 18.15 -2.24 13.22
CA TRP A 144 16.71 -2.39 13.48
C TRP A 144 16.23 -1.56 14.69
N THR A 145 17.07 -1.35 15.70
CA THR A 145 16.73 -0.44 16.82
C THR A 145 16.57 1.01 16.34
N LEU A 146 17.45 1.47 15.44
CA LEU A 146 17.40 2.82 14.86
C LEU A 146 16.21 2.99 13.88
N ILE A 147 15.90 1.95 13.10
CA ILE A 147 14.70 1.91 12.25
C ILE A 147 13.42 1.91 13.12
N GLY A 148 13.40 1.13 14.20
CA GLY A 148 12.30 1.11 15.17
C GLY A 148 12.08 2.46 15.86
N ALA A 149 13.16 3.18 16.19
CA ALA A 149 13.08 4.54 16.74
C ALA A 149 12.48 5.55 15.74
N TYR A 150 12.84 5.46 14.46
CA TYR A 150 12.19 6.26 13.41
C TYR A 150 10.70 5.91 13.28
N ASN A 151 10.34 4.62 13.18
CA ASN A 151 8.96 4.18 13.06
C ASN A 151 8.11 4.66 14.25
N TYR A 152 8.63 4.49 15.48
CA TYR A 152 7.99 5.00 16.69
C TYR A 152 7.73 6.51 16.61
N TYR A 153 8.72 7.32 16.21
CA TYR A 153 8.55 8.77 16.09
C TYR A 153 7.58 9.18 14.95
N LEU A 154 7.63 8.49 13.80
CA LEU A 154 6.70 8.72 12.68
C LEU A 154 5.25 8.47 13.09
N TYR A 155 4.99 7.44 13.89
CA TYR A 155 3.64 7.09 14.33
C TYR A 155 3.16 7.92 15.53
N SER A 156 4.04 8.19 16.51
CA SER A 156 3.69 8.89 17.76
C SER A 156 3.85 10.41 17.72
N GLY A 157 4.80 10.94 16.96
CA GLY A 157 5.25 12.33 17.06
C GLY A 157 5.78 12.74 18.45
N ASP A 158 6.29 11.80 19.25
CA ASP A 158 6.86 12.08 20.58
C ASP A 158 8.22 12.80 20.45
N THR A 159 8.16 14.11 20.23
CA THR A 159 9.34 14.99 20.10
C THR A 159 10.15 15.06 21.39
N ASP A 160 9.50 15.03 22.56
CA ASP A 160 10.19 15.09 23.86
C ASP A 160 11.04 13.83 24.08
N TRP A 161 10.52 12.65 23.73
CA TRP A 161 11.29 11.41 23.74
C TRP A 161 12.43 11.45 22.72
N LEU A 162 12.16 11.86 21.48
CA LEU A 162 13.19 11.92 20.43
C LEU A 162 14.35 12.84 20.84
N GLN A 163 14.06 14.03 21.36
CA GLN A 163 15.06 14.95 21.88
C GLN A 163 15.82 14.34 23.08
N GLY A 164 15.12 13.66 23.98
CA GLY A 164 15.72 12.98 25.13
C GLY A 164 16.70 11.87 24.78
N VAL A 165 16.47 11.12 23.69
CA VAL A 165 17.36 10.05 23.21
C VAL A 165 18.32 10.50 22.10
N TRP A 166 18.23 11.73 21.60
CA TRP A 166 18.95 12.14 20.38
C TRP A 166 20.46 11.97 20.46
N ALA A 167 21.09 12.29 21.59
CA ALA A 167 22.52 12.11 21.79
C ALA A 167 22.96 10.62 21.78
N ASN A 168 22.09 9.72 22.24
CA ASN A 168 22.30 8.27 22.15
C ASN A 168 22.06 7.76 20.73
N TYR A 169 21.04 8.28 20.05
CA TYR A 169 20.70 7.95 18.66
C TYR A 169 21.84 8.33 17.71
N THR A 170 22.30 9.58 17.71
CA THR A 170 23.38 10.03 16.84
C THR A 170 24.68 9.28 17.12
N LYS A 171 24.97 8.96 18.39
CA LYS A 171 26.12 8.12 18.77
C LYS A 171 26.00 6.68 18.27
N ALA A 172 24.80 6.11 18.21
CA ALA A 172 24.55 4.80 17.59
C ALA A 172 24.71 4.85 16.06
N VAL A 173 24.24 5.91 15.39
CA VAL A 173 24.52 6.09 13.95
C VAL A 173 26.03 6.19 13.71
N SER A 174 26.76 6.99 14.50
CA SER A 174 28.22 7.10 14.35
C SER A 174 28.99 5.84 14.73
N PHE A 175 28.42 4.89 15.49
CA PHE A 175 29.01 3.55 15.62
C PHE A 175 29.04 2.85 14.25
N LEU A 176 27.93 2.88 13.51
CA LEU A 176 27.82 2.29 12.18
C LEU A 176 28.69 3.03 11.14
N GLU A 177 28.77 4.36 11.22
CA GLU A 177 29.62 5.17 10.32
C GLU A 177 31.11 4.80 10.44
N ASN A 178 31.58 4.34 11.60
CA ASN A 178 32.96 3.87 11.80
C ASN A 178 33.23 2.48 11.22
N GLU A 179 32.20 1.68 10.95
CA GLU A 179 32.32 0.38 10.26
C GLU A 179 32.32 0.54 8.71
N VAL A 180 32.18 1.77 8.19
CA VAL A 180 32.31 2.06 6.75
C VAL A 180 33.78 2.23 6.37
N ASP A 181 34.25 1.40 5.44
CA ASP A 181 35.64 1.45 4.97
C ASP A 181 35.81 2.24 3.66
N SER A 182 37.03 2.21 3.10
CA SER A 182 37.41 2.95 1.89
C SER A 182 36.65 2.55 0.61
N SER A 183 35.89 1.46 0.62
CA SER A 183 34.94 1.10 -0.46
C SER A 183 33.67 1.94 -0.45
N GLY A 184 33.34 2.60 0.67
CA GLY A 184 32.06 3.25 0.90
C GLY A 184 30.92 2.29 1.26
N LEU A 185 31.23 1.02 1.57
CA LEU A 185 30.31 0.05 2.16
C LEU A 185 30.61 -0.13 3.64
N MET A 186 29.56 -0.41 4.42
CA MET A 186 29.68 -0.89 5.78
C MET A 186 30.21 -2.33 5.76
N ASN A 187 31.28 -2.57 6.51
CA ASN A 187 31.83 -3.88 6.80
C ASN A 187 31.17 -4.44 8.05
N ILE A 188 30.26 -5.39 7.90
CA ILE A 188 29.52 -5.97 9.03
C ILE A 188 30.46 -6.84 9.88
N THR A 189 30.56 -6.52 11.17
CA THR A 189 31.42 -7.21 12.15
C THR A 189 30.62 -7.82 13.30
N GLY A 190 29.46 -7.27 13.63
CA GLY A 190 28.45 -7.88 14.48
C GLY A 190 27.68 -9.00 13.77
N LEU A 191 28.26 -10.21 13.74
CA LEU A 191 27.81 -11.36 12.94
C LEU A 191 26.52 -12.06 13.43
N ARG A 192 25.90 -11.60 14.52
CA ARG A 192 24.72 -12.27 15.08
C ARG A 192 23.45 -11.83 14.35
N ASP A 193 22.88 -12.75 13.60
CA ASP A 193 21.57 -12.59 12.98
C ASP A 193 20.72 -13.86 13.15
N TRP A 194 19.43 -13.70 13.45
CA TRP A 194 18.50 -14.80 13.67
C TRP A 194 17.88 -15.31 12.36
N ALA A 195 17.69 -14.43 11.37
CA ALA A 195 16.93 -14.71 10.15
C ALA A 195 17.75 -15.46 9.08
N ARG A 196 19.08 -15.52 9.22
CA ARG A 196 20.01 -16.05 8.19
C ARG A 196 21.13 -16.94 8.75
N LEU A 197 21.88 -17.58 7.84
CA LEU A 197 23.16 -18.22 8.08
C LEU A 197 24.29 -17.43 7.41
N GLY A 198 25.38 -17.22 8.14
CA GLY A 198 26.46 -16.37 7.66
C GLY A 198 26.04 -14.90 7.55
N GLY A 199 26.83 -14.12 6.82
CA GLY A 199 26.82 -12.66 6.88
C GLY A 199 28.21 -12.15 7.27
N GLY A 200 28.29 -10.90 7.72
CA GLY A 200 29.57 -10.22 7.91
C GLY A 200 30.16 -9.67 6.62
N GLY A 201 31.25 -8.92 6.72
CA GLY A 201 31.92 -8.32 5.56
C GLY A 201 31.04 -7.30 4.82
N HIS A 202 31.36 -7.06 3.55
CA HIS A 202 30.47 -6.34 2.64
C HIS A 202 29.36 -7.26 2.12
N ASN A 203 28.27 -7.38 2.88
CA ASN A 203 27.05 -8.03 2.43
C ASN A 203 25.93 -7.02 2.12
N ALA A 204 24.99 -7.45 1.28
CA ALA A 204 23.90 -6.65 0.76
C ALA A 204 22.88 -6.30 1.85
N GLU A 205 22.45 -7.26 2.69
CA GLU A 205 21.44 -7.00 3.73
C GLU A 205 21.87 -5.89 4.70
N GLY A 206 23.06 -6.00 5.29
CA GLY A 206 23.58 -5.01 6.23
C GLY A 206 23.75 -3.63 5.61
N ASN A 207 24.18 -3.56 4.34
CA ASN A 207 24.28 -2.29 3.63
C ASN A 207 22.90 -1.72 3.21
N ALA A 208 21.89 -2.56 3.01
CA ALA A 208 20.52 -2.13 2.77
C ALA A 208 19.87 -1.57 4.05
N LEU A 209 20.07 -2.23 5.19
CA LEU A 209 19.68 -1.71 6.51
C LEU A 209 20.40 -0.39 6.82
N TYR A 210 21.70 -0.28 6.54
CA TYR A 210 22.46 0.95 6.78
C TYR A 210 21.97 2.12 5.92
N TYR A 211 21.61 1.86 4.65
CA TYR A 211 20.94 2.87 3.81
C TYR A 211 19.59 3.33 4.43
N LYS A 212 18.80 2.39 4.96
CA LYS A 212 17.53 2.73 5.61
C LYS A 212 17.73 3.51 6.92
N VAL A 213 18.77 3.20 7.69
CA VAL A 213 19.17 3.99 8.86
C VAL A 213 19.57 5.41 8.43
N LEU A 214 20.42 5.60 7.42
CA LEU A 214 20.85 6.94 6.98
C LEU A 214 19.69 7.79 6.46
N THR A 215 18.77 7.22 5.68
CA THR A 215 17.59 7.94 5.18
C THR A 215 16.63 8.32 6.30
N ASN A 216 16.27 7.37 7.18
CA ASN A 216 15.46 7.64 8.36
C ASN A 216 16.10 8.69 9.29
N SER A 217 17.42 8.59 9.53
CA SER A 217 18.16 9.52 10.39
C SER A 217 18.18 10.94 9.82
N ALA A 218 18.30 11.07 8.50
CA ALA A 218 18.24 12.36 7.82
C ALA A 218 16.87 13.04 8.02
N GLU A 219 15.78 12.29 7.99
CA GLU A 219 14.44 12.81 8.32
C GLU A 219 14.30 13.21 9.79
N LEU A 220 14.74 12.38 10.75
CA LEU A 220 14.72 12.72 12.18
C LEU A 220 15.50 14.01 12.48
N ALA A 221 16.70 14.14 11.90
CA ALA A 221 17.49 15.36 11.98
C ALA A 221 16.74 16.57 11.39
N GLY A 222 16.03 16.38 10.28
CA GLY A 222 15.15 17.39 9.69
C GLY A 222 14.05 17.86 10.66
N TYR A 223 13.34 16.93 11.32
CA TYR A 223 12.31 17.25 12.32
C TYR A 223 12.87 17.96 13.56
N LEU A 224 14.13 17.74 13.90
CA LEU A 224 14.84 18.43 14.99
C LEU A 224 15.51 19.75 14.55
N ASN A 225 15.44 20.12 13.27
CA ASN A 225 16.12 21.27 12.65
C ASN A 225 17.67 21.16 12.63
N GLU A 226 18.22 19.95 12.72
CA GLU A 226 19.64 19.63 12.59
C GLU A 226 20.04 19.54 11.10
N THR A 227 19.93 20.66 10.37
CA THR A 227 19.97 20.70 8.90
C THR A 227 21.27 20.17 8.29
N ASP A 228 22.42 20.44 8.92
CA ASP A 228 23.72 20.01 8.42
C ASP A 228 23.90 18.49 8.57
N VAL A 229 23.46 17.93 9.69
CA VAL A 229 23.47 16.49 9.96
C VAL A 229 22.51 15.76 9.01
N SER A 230 21.30 16.30 8.84
CA SER A 230 20.30 15.81 7.88
C SER A 230 20.85 15.76 6.45
N THR A 231 21.48 16.85 5.99
CA THR A 231 22.09 16.93 4.66
C THR A 231 23.29 15.99 4.51
N GLY A 232 24.06 15.78 5.57
CA GLY A 232 25.19 14.84 5.62
C GLY A 232 24.73 13.40 5.41
N TRP A 233 23.76 12.93 6.21
CA TRP A 233 23.25 11.56 6.09
C TRP A 233 22.49 11.31 4.77
N ALA A 234 21.72 12.28 4.27
CA ALA A 234 21.08 12.17 2.96
C ALA A 234 22.11 12.04 1.81
N ARG A 235 23.25 12.73 1.91
CA ARG A 235 24.37 12.61 0.97
C ARG A 235 25.05 11.24 1.08
N ASN A 236 25.31 10.76 2.29
CA ASN A 236 25.93 9.46 2.54
C ASN A 236 25.02 8.32 2.02
N ALA A 237 23.70 8.39 2.27
CA ALA A 237 22.73 7.46 1.72
C ALA A 237 22.76 7.45 0.18
N SER A 238 22.78 8.62 -0.45
CA SER A 238 22.85 8.75 -1.91
C SER A 238 24.13 8.14 -2.49
N ALA A 239 25.27 8.31 -1.82
CA ALA A 239 26.53 7.67 -2.19
C ALA A 239 26.46 6.15 -2.04
N LEU A 240 25.96 5.66 -0.89
CA LEU A 240 25.80 4.24 -0.59
C LEU A 240 24.87 3.55 -1.61
N LYS A 241 23.76 4.17 -2.03
CA LYS A 241 22.87 3.60 -3.06
C LYS A 241 23.60 3.37 -4.39
N MET A 242 24.52 4.26 -4.79
CA MET A 242 25.34 4.06 -5.98
C MET A 242 26.31 2.88 -5.80
N THR A 243 27.06 2.86 -4.70
CA THR A 243 28.01 1.78 -4.40
C THR A 243 27.31 0.42 -4.31
N TYR A 244 26.18 0.36 -3.60
CA TYR A 244 25.33 -0.83 -3.44
C TYR A 244 24.96 -1.45 -4.80
N ASN A 245 24.45 -0.64 -5.73
CA ASN A 245 24.11 -1.12 -7.06
C ASN A 245 25.36 -1.55 -7.84
N SER A 246 26.48 -0.84 -7.75
CA SER A 246 27.70 -1.22 -8.45
C SER A 246 28.33 -2.54 -7.95
N THR A 247 28.11 -2.89 -6.68
CA THR A 247 28.73 -4.06 -6.03
C THR A 247 27.83 -5.29 -6.06
N PHE A 248 26.55 -5.13 -5.73
CA PHE A 248 25.64 -6.25 -5.47
C PHE A 248 24.69 -6.57 -6.63
N TRP A 249 24.40 -5.63 -7.54
CA TRP A 249 23.50 -5.93 -8.67
C TRP A 249 24.16 -6.90 -9.67
N VAL A 250 23.43 -7.95 -10.07
CA VAL A 250 23.86 -8.91 -11.10
C VAL A 250 22.86 -8.89 -12.25
N PRO A 251 23.14 -8.18 -13.36
CA PRO A 251 22.22 -8.03 -14.49
C PRO A 251 21.73 -9.35 -15.08
N GLU A 252 22.57 -10.38 -15.11
CA GLU A 252 22.28 -11.70 -15.67
C GLU A 252 21.31 -12.51 -14.82
N LEU A 253 21.29 -12.27 -13.51
CA LEU A 253 20.33 -12.86 -12.57
C LEU A 253 19.08 -11.99 -12.40
N GLY A 254 19.17 -10.70 -12.74
CA GLY A 254 18.10 -9.73 -12.52
C GLY A 254 17.82 -9.48 -11.02
N MET A 255 18.81 -9.73 -10.17
CA MET A 255 18.73 -9.69 -8.71
C MET A 255 20.03 -9.16 -8.08
N TYR A 256 19.98 -8.84 -6.79
CA TYR A 256 21.16 -8.54 -5.99
C TYR A 256 21.75 -9.83 -5.39
N ARG A 257 23.06 -10.02 -5.50
CA ARG A 257 23.81 -11.08 -4.79
C ARG A 257 24.12 -10.65 -3.36
N ASP A 258 24.21 -11.62 -2.46
CA ASP A 258 24.50 -11.43 -1.04
C ASP A 258 25.82 -10.68 -0.80
N ASN A 259 26.89 -11.12 -1.45
CA ASN A 259 28.21 -10.49 -1.36
C ASN A 259 29.05 -10.79 -2.61
N THR A 260 30.22 -10.18 -2.72
CA THR A 260 31.06 -10.27 -3.93
C THR A 260 31.67 -11.66 -4.20
N SER A 261 31.68 -12.56 -3.21
CA SER A 261 32.25 -13.91 -3.30
C SER A 261 31.24 -15.01 -3.70
N THR A 262 29.95 -14.68 -3.80
CA THR A 262 28.87 -15.63 -4.08
C THR A 262 27.93 -15.15 -5.19
N THR A 263 27.15 -16.07 -5.75
CA THR A 263 26.00 -15.79 -6.64
C THR A 263 24.65 -16.03 -5.96
N LEU A 264 24.65 -16.31 -4.65
CA LEU A 264 23.43 -16.43 -3.85
C LEU A 264 22.70 -15.07 -3.83
N CYS A 265 21.43 -15.05 -4.21
CA CYS A 265 20.56 -13.88 -4.15
C CYS A 265 19.61 -14.06 -2.96
N PRO A 266 19.85 -13.41 -1.81
CA PRO A 266 19.11 -13.69 -0.59
C PRO A 266 17.74 -12.99 -0.63
N GLN A 267 16.76 -13.59 0.05
CA GLN A 267 15.39 -13.09 0.12
C GLN A 267 15.34 -11.74 0.86
N ASP A 268 16.11 -11.62 1.95
CA ASP A 268 16.24 -10.42 2.78
C ASP A 268 16.66 -9.16 1.98
N ALA A 269 17.87 -9.14 1.44
CA ALA A 269 18.47 -7.98 0.80
C ALA A 269 17.78 -7.62 -0.51
N ASN A 270 17.19 -8.58 -1.23
CA ASN A 270 16.41 -8.32 -2.43
C ASN A 270 15.05 -7.66 -2.09
N SER A 271 14.38 -8.14 -1.03
CA SER A 271 13.15 -7.51 -0.55
C SER A 271 13.41 -6.09 -0.02
N MET A 272 14.45 -5.94 0.82
CA MET A 272 14.89 -4.63 1.32
C MET A 272 15.36 -3.70 0.20
N ALA A 273 15.97 -4.20 -0.88
CA ALA A 273 16.42 -3.35 -1.97
C ALA A 273 15.27 -2.68 -2.74
N ILE A 274 14.11 -3.32 -2.81
CA ILE A 274 12.88 -2.69 -3.32
C ILE A 274 12.28 -1.79 -2.24
N LEU A 275 11.98 -2.34 -1.05
CA LEU A 275 11.25 -1.66 0.02
C LEU A 275 11.93 -0.39 0.53
N TYR A 276 13.26 -0.36 0.54
CA TYR A 276 14.04 0.81 0.93
C TYR A 276 14.45 1.68 -0.27
N ASN A 277 13.90 1.43 -1.47
CA ASN A 277 14.22 2.19 -2.69
C ASN A 277 15.74 2.25 -2.95
N LEU A 278 16.42 1.11 -2.91
CA LEU A 278 17.81 0.97 -3.38
C LEU A 278 17.87 0.69 -4.89
N THR A 279 16.81 0.18 -5.49
CA THR A 279 16.68 0.08 -6.94
C THR A 279 16.79 1.44 -7.64
N THR A 280 17.41 1.45 -8.81
CA THR A 280 17.65 2.65 -9.65
C THR A 280 16.59 2.83 -10.74
N LEU A 281 15.91 1.75 -11.14
CA LEU A 281 14.87 1.75 -12.19
C LEU A 281 13.67 0.92 -11.73
N ARG A 282 12.44 1.30 -12.11
CA ARG A 282 11.22 0.49 -11.89
C ARG A 282 11.37 -0.93 -12.42
N SER A 283 11.96 -1.10 -13.62
CA SER A 283 12.25 -2.41 -14.21
C SER A 283 13.21 -3.27 -13.38
N GLN A 284 14.10 -2.65 -12.60
CA GLN A 284 14.98 -3.35 -11.66
C GLN A 284 14.16 -3.93 -10.49
N ALA A 285 13.25 -3.14 -9.91
CA ALA A 285 12.33 -3.61 -8.87
C ALA A 285 11.40 -4.74 -9.37
N SER A 286 10.78 -4.58 -10.54
CA SER A 286 9.95 -5.63 -11.15
C SER A 286 10.76 -6.91 -11.46
N SER A 287 12.04 -6.79 -11.85
CA SER A 287 12.94 -7.92 -12.06
C SER A 287 13.23 -8.65 -10.75
N VAL A 288 13.59 -7.92 -9.69
CA VAL A 288 13.87 -8.48 -8.35
C VAL A 288 12.62 -9.16 -7.79
N SER A 289 11.46 -8.50 -7.86
CA SER A 289 10.17 -9.07 -7.44
C SER A 289 9.85 -10.37 -8.17
N LYS A 290 10.12 -10.47 -9.48
CA LYS A 290 9.96 -11.71 -10.25
C LYS A 290 10.99 -12.77 -9.88
N GLY A 291 12.22 -12.38 -9.55
CA GLY A 291 13.28 -13.30 -9.13
C GLY A 291 12.99 -13.95 -7.78
N LEU A 292 12.47 -13.18 -6.82
CA LEU A 292 12.07 -13.66 -5.49
C LEU A 292 11.08 -14.84 -5.54
N THR A 293 10.11 -14.82 -6.47
CA THR A 293 9.13 -15.91 -6.61
C THR A 293 9.73 -17.25 -7.05
N ALA A 294 10.98 -17.29 -7.50
CA ALA A 294 11.67 -18.54 -7.83
C ALA A 294 12.02 -19.38 -6.58
N ASN A 295 12.01 -18.77 -5.39
CA ASN A 295 12.29 -19.41 -4.10
C ASN A 295 11.04 -20.03 -3.44
N TRP A 296 9.88 -19.95 -4.10
CA TRP A 296 8.61 -20.37 -3.51
C TRP A 296 8.32 -21.85 -3.68
N ASN A 297 7.61 -22.40 -2.70
CA ASN A 297 6.94 -23.69 -2.79
C ASN A 297 5.43 -23.55 -2.53
N ASP A 298 4.74 -24.65 -2.26
CA ASP A 298 3.30 -24.67 -2.02
C ASP A 298 2.86 -23.96 -0.72
N ILE A 299 3.79 -23.72 0.22
CA ILE A 299 3.51 -23.23 1.58
C ILE A 299 4.28 -21.96 1.98
N GLY A 300 5.08 -21.36 1.08
CA GLY A 300 5.75 -20.08 1.32
C GLY A 300 7.05 -19.89 0.54
N ALA A 301 7.78 -18.83 0.89
CA ALA A 301 9.10 -18.52 0.34
C ALA A 301 10.21 -19.14 1.19
N VAL A 302 11.03 -20.02 0.59
CA VAL A 302 12.17 -20.67 1.26
C VAL A 302 13.39 -19.76 1.15
N ALA A 303 13.92 -19.29 2.27
CA ALA A 303 15.01 -18.32 2.30
C ALA A 303 16.34 -18.94 1.80
N PRO A 304 16.96 -18.45 0.71
CA PRO A 304 18.26 -18.94 0.24
C PRO A 304 19.39 -18.80 1.28
N GLU A 305 19.35 -17.73 2.07
CA GLU A 305 20.26 -17.40 3.17
C GLU A 305 19.99 -18.20 4.46
N LEU A 306 18.83 -18.86 4.58
CA LEU A 306 18.51 -19.78 5.67
C LEU A 306 17.90 -21.07 5.10
N PRO A 307 18.71 -21.94 4.48
CA PRO A 307 18.22 -23.10 3.73
C PRO A 307 17.27 -23.99 4.55
N ASP A 308 16.29 -24.57 3.85
CA ASP A 308 15.16 -25.34 4.40
C ASP A 308 14.18 -24.56 5.30
N ASN A 309 14.36 -23.25 5.54
CA ASN A 309 13.45 -22.49 6.40
C ASN A 309 12.60 -21.50 5.60
N ILE A 310 11.34 -21.37 6.02
CA ILE A 310 10.40 -20.33 5.61
C ILE A 310 10.26 -19.37 6.78
N SER A 311 10.63 -18.10 6.56
CA SER A 311 10.62 -17.05 7.59
C SER A 311 9.49 -16.04 7.32
N PRO A 312 8.42 -16.02 8.13
CA PRO A 312 7.42 -14.95 8.15
C PRO A 312 7.98 -13.54 8.36
N PHE A 313 9.12 -13.39 9.02
CA PHE A 313 9.81 -12.10 9.12
C PHE A 313 10.28 -11.62 7.75
N ILE A 314 11.09 -12.43 7.05
CA ILE A 314 11.60 -12.06 5.72
C ILE A 314 10.45 -12.00 4.69
N GLY A 315 9.51 -12.94 4.77
CA GLY A 315 8.29 -12.94 3.96
C GLY A 315 7.44 -11.68 4.15
N SER A 316 7.44 -11.06 5.33
CA SER A 316 6.77 -9.78 5.59
C SER A 316 7.44 -8.61 4.84
N LEU A 317 8.74 -8.68 4.60
CA LEU A 317 9.48 -7.73 3.77
C LEU A 317 9.21 -8.01 2.28
N GLU A 318 9.14 -9.28 1.88
CA GLU A 318 8.88 -9.69 0.49
C GLU A 318 7.48 -9.30 0.00
N ILE A 319 6.43 -9.47 0.81
CA ILE A 319 5.08 -9.03 0.43
C ILE A 319 5.02 -7.51 0.19
N ALA A 320 5.72 -6.71 1.00
CA ALA A 320 5.79 -5.27 0.83
C ALA A 320 6.61 -4.90 -0.42
N ALA A 321 7.74 -5.57 -0.63
CA ALA A 321 8.57 -5.43 -1.83
C ALA A 321 7.80 -5.78 -3.13
N HIS A 322 6.85 -6.72 -3.08
CA HIS A 322 5.99 -7.03 -4.21
C HIS A 322 4.97 -5.93 -4.51
N PHE A 323 4.34 -5.32 -3.51
CA PHE A 323 3.46 -4.17 -3.73
C PHE A 323 4.23 -2.96 -4.27
N GLU A 324 5.39 -2.63 -3.68
CA GLU A 324 6.28 -1.54 -4.14
C GLU A 324 6.81 -1.74 -5.59
N ALA A 325 6.85 -2.98 -6.07
CA ALA A 325 7.24 -3.34 -7.44
C ALA A 325 6.06 -3.43 -8.44
N ASP A 326 4.86 -2.96 -8.04
CA ASP A 326 3.59 -3.08 -8.77
C ASP A 326 3.17 -4.53 -9.09
N ASN A 327 3.64 -5.51 -8.29
CA ASN A 327 3.38 -6.94 -8.48
C ASN A 327 2.46 -7.50 -7.39
N ASP A 328 1.30 -6.85 -7.20
CA ASP A 328 0.33 -7.19 -6.17
C ASP A 328 -0.12 -8.65 -6.19
N ASN A 329 -0.18 -9.25 -7.38
CA ASN A 329 -0.55 -10.65 -7.55
C ASN A 329 0.42 -11.56 -6.82
N ALA A 330 1.72 -11.28 -6.86
CA ALA A 330 2.73 -12.00 -6.08
C ALA A 330 2.56 -11.71 -4.58
N ALA A 331 2.35 -10.45 -4.18
CA ALA A 331 2.14 -10.10 -2.78
C ALA A 331 0.97 -10.88 -2.14
N LEU A 332 -0.20 -10.86 -2.79
CA LEU A 332 -1.39 -11.57 -2.31
C LEU A 332 -1.25 -13.09 -2.40
N GLU A 333 -0.54 -13.62 -3.39
CA GLU A 333 -0.28 -15.05 -3.51
C GLU A 333 0.66 -15.57 -2.41
N LEU A 334 1.72 -14.84 -2.07
CA LEU A 334 2.59 -15.18 -0.94
C LEU A 334 1.84 -15.11 0.40
N ILE A 335 0.96 -14.11 0.58
CA ILE A 335 0.05 -14.06 1.74
C ILE A 335 -0.80 -15.33 1.83
N ARG A 336 -1.44 -15.74 0.73
CA ARG A 336 -2.28 -16.96 0.67
C ARG A 336 -1.48 -18.23 0.93
N ARG A 337 -0.26 -18.36 0.39
CA ARG A 337 0.61 -19.53 0.61
C ARG A 337 1.07 -19.62 2.04
N GLN A 338 1.77 -18.59 2.51
CA GLN A 338 2.55 -18.65 3.75
C GLN A 338 1.69 -18.44 5.00
N TRP A 339 0.81 -17.43 5.00
CA TRP A 339 -0.11 -17.20 6.12
C TRP A 339 -1.34 -18.11 6.03
N GLY A 340 -1.82 -18.45 4.83
CA GLY A 340 -2.84 -19.50 4.68
C GLY A 340 -2.36 -20.85 5.21
N TYR A 341 -1.11 -21.25 4.94
CA TYR A 341 -0.53 -22.45 5.56
C TYR A 341 -0.57 -22.36 7.09
N MET A 342 -0.05 -21.28 7.68
CA MET A 342 -0.05 -21.09 9.14
C MET A 342 -1.46 -21.12 9.75
N LEU A 343 -2.48 -20.60 9.06
CA LEU A 343 -3.86 -20.55 9.57
C LEU A 343 -4.60 -21.89 9.45
N TYR A 344 -4.33 -22.69 8.43
CA TYR A 344 -5.12 -23.89 8.11
C TYR A 344 -4.41 -25.23 8.33
N THR A 345 -3.09 -25.26 8.49
CA THR A 345 -2.36 -26.50 8.83
C THR A 345 -2.75 -27.03 10.20
N ASN A 346 -2.86 -28.35 10.36
CA ASN A 346 -3.15 -28.98 11.67
C ASN A 346 -1.91 -29.07 12.58
N LEU A 347 -0.74 -28.68 12.07
CA LEU A 347 0.50 -28.58 12.86
C LEU A 347 0.54 -27.28 13.67
N SER A 348 -0.11 -26.21 13.21
CA SER A 348 -0.13 -24.93 13.92
C SER A 348 -1.22 -24.92 15.00
N VAL A 349 -1.24 -23.87 15.81
CA VAL A 349 -2.35 -23.65 16.75
C VAL A 349 -3.60 -23.06 16.09
N GLN A 350 -3.57 -22.63 14.82
CA GLN A 350 -4.74 -22.06 14.12
C GLN A 350 -5.44 -20.90 14.90
N SER A 351 -4.65 -20.05 15.56
CA SER A 351 -5.15 -18.86 16.27
C SER A 351 -4.14 -17.71 16.41
N THR A 352 -2.87 -17.99 16.13
CA THR A 352 -1.73 -17.07 16.21
C THR A 352 -0.71 -17.47 15.15
N LEU A 353 0.28 -16.62 14.88
CA LEU A 353 1.23 -16.80 13.79
C LEU A 353 2.54 -17.44 14.28
N LEU A 354 3.05 -18.41 13.51
CA LEU A 354 4.30 -19.11 13.82
C LEU A 354 5.49 -18.17 13.67
N GLU A 355 6.54 -18.38 14.46
CA GLU A 355 7.85 -17.76 14.27
C GLU A 355 8.44 -18.10 12.91
N GLY A 356 8.40 -19.38 12.54
CA GLY A 356 8.85 -19.90 11.25
C GLY A 356 8.53 -21.38 11.14
N PHE A 357 8.83 -21.97 10.00
CA PHE A 357 8.67 -23.41 9.76
C PHE A 357 9.64 -23.87 8.67
N THR A 358 9.85 -25.18 8.54
CA THR A 358 10.72 -25.72 7.47
C THR A 358 9.98 -25.79 6.13
N ALA A 359 10.70 -25.99 5.02
CA ALA A 359 10.14 -26.01 3.67
C ALA A 359 9.10 -27.12 3.44
N ASN A 360 9.10 -28.17 4.28
CA ASN A 360 8.08 -29.23 4.31
C ASN A 360 6.91 -28.96 5.29
N GLY A 361 6.89 -27.81 5.95
CA GLY A 361 5.84 -27.39 6.90
C GLY A 361 6.06 -27.80 8.35
N SER A 362 7.14 -28.51 8.68
CA SER A 362 7.39 -28.94 10.06
C SER A 362 7.81 -27.79 10.98
N LEU A 363 7.51 -27.94 12.27
CA LEU A 363 7.86 -26.97 13.34
C LEU A 363 9.33 -27.06 13.77
N LEU A 364 10.24 -27.31 12.83
CA LEU A 364 11.68 -27.46 13.04
C LEU A 364 12.46 -26.24 12.53
N TYR A 365 11.84 -25.05 12.58
CA TYR A 365 12.52 -23.79 12.28
C TYR A 365 13.79 -23.67 13.12
N ARG A 366 14.92 -23.27 12.52
CA ARG A 366 16.23 -23.15 13.21
C ARG A 366 16.68 -24.40 13.98
N SER A 367 16.11 -25.58 13.71
CA SER A 367 16.36 -26.83 14.45
C SER A 367 17.84 -27.22 14.50
N TYR A 368 18.52 -27.21 13.34
CA TYR A 368 19.94 -27.55 13.23
C TYR A 368 20.89 -26.43 13.69
N GLN A 369 20.39 -25.20 13.84
CA GLN A 369 21.19 -24.03 14.24
C GLN A 369 20.33 -23.03 15.04
N GLY A 370 20.20 -23.30 16.34
CA GLY A 370 19.40 -22.49 17.26
C GLY A 370 18.67 -23.36 18.28
N TYR A 371 17.83 -24.28 17.80
CA TYR A 371 16.87 -25.02 18.63
C TYR A 371 17.22 -26.50 18.88
N ASN A 372 18.42 -26.94 18.52
CA ASN A 372 18.98 -28.26 18.88
C ASN A 372 18.01 -29.44 18.59
N TYR A 373 17.31 -29.37 17.45
CA TYR A 373 16.30 -30.33 16.99
C TYR A 373 15.09 -30.52 17.92
N ASP A 374 14.81 -29.59 18.83
CA ASP A 374 13.61 -29.58 19.66
C ASP A 374 12.49 -28.74 19.01
N PRO A 375 11.41 -29.37 18.48
CA PRO A 375 10.32 -28.64 17.83
C PRO A 375 9.46 -27.84 18.81
N SER A 376 9.61 -28.02 20.13
CA SER A 376 8.86 -27.22 21.13
C SER A 376 9.37 -25.79 21.28
N TYR A 377 10.54 -25.48 20.71
CA TYR A 377 11.12 -24.14 20.71
C TYR A 377 10.48 -23.18 19.71
N THR A 378 10.04 -23.68 18.55
CA THR A 378 9.44 -22.86 17.50
C THR A 378 8.20 -22.16 18.05
N SER A 379 8.23 -20.83 18.19
CA SER A 379 7.10 -20.12 18.80
C SER A 379 5.87 -20.18 17.89
N HIS A 380 4.70 -20.43 18.49
CA HIS A 380 3.42 -20.43 17.79
C HIS A 380 2.71 -19.06 17.81
N SER A 381 3.33 -18.03 18.40
CA SER A 381 2.76 -16.70 18.54
C SER A 381 3.85 -15.62 18.49
N HIS A 382 4.43 -15.40 17.30
CA HIS A 382 5.54 -14.46 17.11
C HIS A 382 5.09 -13.16 16.42
N GLY A 383 5.46 -12.02 17.00
CA GLY A 383 5.04 -10.70 16.53
C GLY A 383 5.61 -10.32 15.16
N TRP A 384 6.83 -10.81 14.86
CA TRP A 384 7.52 -10.56 13.60
C TRP A 384 6.84 -11.17 12.35
N SER A 385 5.79 -11.98 12.55
CA SER A 385 5.04 -12.68 11.50
C SER A 385 3.80 -11.89 11.08
N SER A 386 3.52 -10.76 11.71
CA SER A 386 2.25 -10.03 11.57
C SER A 386 2.16 -9.11 10.35
N GLY A 387 3.19 -9.08 9.49
CA GLY A 387 3.33 -8.15 8.37
C GLY A 387 2.14 -7.96 7.42
N PRO A 388 1.31 -8.99 7.11
CA PRO A 388 0.11 -8.78 6.31
C PRO A 388 -0.86 -7.76 6.89
N THR A 389 -0.91 -7.59 8.22
CA THR A 389 -1.78 -6.59 8.85
C THR A 389 -1.40 -5.17 8.42
N SER A 390 -0.12 -4.81 8.51
CA SER A 390 0.37 -3.53 7.98
C SER A 390 0.33 -3.47 6.45
N ALA A 391 0.69 -4.55 5.74
CA ALA A 391 0.74 -4.54 4.28
C ALA A 391 -0.64 -4.37 3.63
N LEU A 392 -1.68 -5.01 4.17
CA LEU A 392 -3.05 -4.81 3.69
C LEU A 392 -3.57 -3.38 3.95
N THR A 393 -3.17 -2.75 5.06
CA THR A 393 -3.53 -1.34 5.34
C THR A 393 -2.76 -0.36 4.46
N PHE A 394 -1.44 -0.54 4.31
CA PHE A 394 -0.58 0.41 3.59
C PHE A 394 -0.72 0.30 2.07
N TYR A 395 -0.91 -0.90 1.53
CA TYR A 395 -0.94 -1.15 0.09
C TYR A 395 -2.35 -1.43 -0.44
N VAL A 396 -3.06 -2.45 0.06
CA VAL A 396 -4.39 -2.80 -0.48
C VAL A 396 -5.43 -1.72 -0.19
N LEU A 397 -5.56 -1.31 1.08
CA LEU A 397 -6.36 -0.14 1.43
C LEU A 397 -5.69 1.16 0.93
N GLY A 398 -4.35 1.16 0.88
CA GLY A 398 -3.53 2.23 0.32
C GLY A 398 -3.13 3.33 1.31
N LEU A 399 -3.55 3.24 2.58
CA LEU A 399 -3.47 4.32 3.57
C LEU A 399 -2.15 4.30 4.34
N THR A 400 -1.31 5.31 4.14
CA THR A 400 0.00 5.43 4.81
C THR A 400 0.24 6.84 5.36
N VAL A 401 0.79 6.97 6.57
CA VAL A 401 1.25 8.27 7.11
C VAL A 401 2.63 8.64 6.54
N THR A 402 2.83 9.91 6.20
CA THR A 402 4.08 10.40 5.57
C THR A 402 4.84 11.44 6.40
N SER A 403 4.28 11.84 7.55
CA SER A 403 4.99 12.63 8.58
C SER A 403 4.32 12.39 9.96
N PRO A 404 4.95 12.81 11.08
CA PRO A 404 4.53 12.48 12.43
C PRO A 404 3.03 12.57 12.70
N GLN A 405 2.48 11.50 13.30
CA GLN A 405 1.05 11.31 13.63
C GLN A 405 0.08 11.35 12.43
N GLY A 406 0.56 11.36 11.19
CA GLY A 406 -0.26 11.56 10.01
C GLY A 406 -0.62 13.03 9.72
N ARG A 407 0.18 14.00 10.20
CA ARG A 407 0.05 15.42 9.78
C ARG A 407 0.05 15.55 8.27
N THR A 408 0.85 14.74 7.59
CA THR A 408 0.70 14.40 6.18
C THR A 408 0.54 12.90 5.99
N TRP A 409 -0.16 12.53 4.93
CA TRP A 409 -0.48 11.14 4.59
C TRP A 409 -0.56 10.93 3.07
N SER A 410 -0.61 9.67 2.66
CA SER A 410 -0.76 9.21 1.27
C SER A 410 -1.84 8.15 1.19
N ILE A 411 -2.62 8.16 0.11
CA ILE A 411 -3.58 7.11 -0.23
C ILE A 411 -3.30 6.63 -1.65
N ALA A 412 -2.81 5.41 -1.80
CA ALA A 412 -2.50 4.78 -3.09
C ALA A 412 -2.98 3.32 -3.10
N PRO A 413 -4.27 3.04 -3.42
CA PRO A 413 -4.84 1.71 -3.26
C PRO A 413 -4.43 0.70 -4.35
N HIS A 414 -3.89 -0.43 -3.92
CA HIS A 414 -3.62 -1.60 -4.75
C HIS A 414 -4.88 -2.49 -4.82
N ILE A 415 -5.63 -2.41 -5.92
CA ILE A 415 -6.92 -3.10 -6.09
C ILE A 415 -6.73 -4.61 -6.28
N SER A 416 -5.78 -5.01 -7.13
CA SER A 416 -5.30 -6.40 -7.23
C SER A 416 -6.38 -7.48 -7.46
N GLY A 417 -7.48 -7.12 -8.14
CA GLY A 417 -8.63 -7.99 -8.41
C GLY A 417 -9.69 -8.07 -7.31
N LEU A 418 -9.53 -7.31 -6.21
CA LEU A 418 -10.54 -7.17 -5.15
C LEU A 418 -11.63 -6.17 -5.57
N SER A 419 -12.88 -6.43 -5.18
CA SER A 419 -14.02 -5.56 -5.50
C SER A 419 -14.18 -4.39 -4.53
N ALA A 420 -13.66 -4.50 -3.31
CA ALA A 420 -13.70 -3.45 -2.30
C ALA A 420 -12.64 -3.69 -1.20
N ALA A 421 -12.25 -2.63 -0.50
CA ALA A 421 -11.60 -2.69 0.80
C ALA A 421 -12.04 -1.52 1.68
N GLU A 422 -12.04 -1.73 2.99
CA GLU A 422 -12.41 -0.75 4.00
C GLU A 422 -11.56 -0.96 5.25
N GLY A 423 -11.13 0.13 5.88
CA GLY A 423 -10.34 0.09 7.09
C GLY A 423 -9.80 1.46 7.49
N GLY A 424 -8.93 1.47 8.50
CA GLY A 424 -8.34 2.70 9.01
C GLY A 424 -7.64 2.48 10.34
N PHE A 425 -7.07 3.55 10.88
CA PHE A 425 -6.44 3.59 12.19
C PHE A 425 -6.68 4.95 12.85
N GLU A 426 -6.59 5.03 14.17
CA GLU A 426 -6.68 6.28 14.93
C GLU A 426 -5.28 6.75 15.32
N THR A 427 -4.98 8.05 15.18
CA THR A 427 -3.80 8.69 15.78
C THR A 427 -4.23 9.74 16.80
N ALA A 428 -3.29 10.38 17.49
CA ALA A 428 -3.58 11.51 18.38
C ALA A 428 -4.24 12.71 17.67
N LEU A 429 -4.26 12.74 16.33
CA LEU A 429 -4.99 13.72 15.52
C LEU A 429 -6.44 13.31 15.23
N GLY A 430 -6.82 12.06 15.49
CA GLY A 430 -8.13 11.47 15.22
C GLY A 430 -8.08 10.28 14.26
N TRP A 431 -9.25 9.87 13.78
CA TRP A 431 -9.45 8.74 12.88
C TRP A 431 -8.95 9.02 11.45
N PHE A 432 -8.28 8.04 10.84
CA PHE A 432 -7.91 7.99 9.43
C PHE A 432 -8.56 6.76 8.81
N GLY A 433 -9.72 6.94 8.19
CA GLY A 433 -10.51 5.92 7.52
C GLY A 433 -10.47 6.05 6.00
N VAL A 434 -10.45 4.89 5.35
CA VAL A 434 -10.54 4.74 3.90
C VAL A 434 -11.56 3.64 3.58
N GLN A 435 -12.37 3.88 2.57
CA GLN A 435 -13.25 2.88 1.97
C GLN A 435 -13.18 3.04 0.46
N TRP A 436 -12.97 1.95 -0.27
CA TRP A 436 -13.07 1.97 -1.73
C TRP A 436 -13.80 0.75 -2.29
N ASN A 437 -14.40 0.93 -3.46
CA ASN A 437 -15.01 -0.14 -4.24
C ASN A 437 -14.79 0.05 -5.75
N THR A 438 -14.76 -1.06 -6.48
CA THR A 438 -14.86 -1.11 -7.93
C THR A 438 -16.24 -1.63 -8.33
N SER A 439 -16.92 -0.92 -9.22
CA SER A 439 -18.25 -1.29 -9.70
C SER A 439 -18.49 -0.77 -11.11
N HIS A 440 -18.88 -1.65 -12.03
CA HIS A 440 -19.24 -1.32 -13.42
C HIS A 440 -18.23 -0.40 -14.15
N GLY A 441 -16.92 -0.61 -13.95
CA GLY A 441 -15.85 0.20 -14.56
C GLY A 441 -15.58 1.55 -13.87
N SER A 442 -16.27 1.85 -12.77
CA SER A 442 -15.98 3.00 -11.90
C SER A 442 -15.22 2.54 -10.65
N PHE A 443 -14.33 3.40 -10.16
CA PHE A 443 -13.67 3.29 -8.86
C PHE A 443 -14.20 4.43 -7.98
N THR A 444 -14.70 4.09 -6.79
CA THR A 444 -15.18 5.05 -5.79
C THR A 444 -14.32 4.92 -4.53
N LEU A 445 -13.86 6.05 -4.00
CA LEU A 445 -12.99 6.15 -2.82
C LEU A 445 -13.58 7.21 -1.87
N ALA A 446 -14.02 6.78 -0.70
CA ALA A 446 -14.47 7.64 0.39
C ALA A 446 -13.39 7.72 1.47
N LEU A 447 -13.14 8.94 1.96
CA LEU A 447 -12.14 9.26 2.98
C LEU A 447 -12.81 9.88 4.21
N ASP A 448 -12.37 9.49 5.40
CA ASP A 448 -12.69 10.18 6.65
C ASP A 448 -11.41 10.37 7.46
N VAL A 449 -10.83 11.57 7.38
CA VAL A 449 -9.48 11.89 7.90
C VAL A 449 -9.50 13.24 8.61
N PRO A 450 -8.59 13.53 9.57
CA PRO A 450 -8.73 14.70 10.43
C PRO A 450 -8.50 16.02 9.68
N LYS A 451 -9.35 17.02 9.91
CA LYS A 451 -9.42 18.27 9.13
C LYS A 451 -8.13 19.09 9.02
N GLU A 452 -7.22 18.96 9.99
CA GLU A 452 -5.97 19.73 10.04
C GLU A 452 -4.78 19.00 9.39
N THR A 453 -5.03 17.88 8.70
CA THR A 453 -4.02 17.07 8.01
C THR A 453 -4.03 17.34 6.50
N LYS A 454 -2.99 16.88 5.77
CA LYS A 454 -2.88 17.05 4.31
C LYS A 454 -2.47 15.75 3.62
N GLY A 455 -3.19 15.41 2.57
CA GLY A 455 -3.00 14.16 1.85
C GLY A 455 -2.59 14.32 0.40
N VAL A 456 -1.95 13.27 -0.12
CA VAL A 456 -1.87 13.00 -1.56
C VAL A 456 -2.63 11.72 -1.85
N VAL A 457 -3.59 11.78 -2.76
CA VAL A 457 -4.33 10.61 -3.24
C VAL A 457 -3.81 10.26 -4.62
N ARG A 458 -3.44 9.00 -4.87
CA ARG A 458 -3.16 8.46 -6.20
C ARG A 458 -4.23 7.43 -6.52
N LEU A 459 -5.00 7.70 -7.58
CA LEU A 459 -6.05 6.80 -8.02
C LEU A 459 -5.47 5.76 -8.99
N PRO A 460 -5.84 4.47 -8.86
CA PRO A 460 -5.22 3.40 -9.63
C PRO A 460 -5.52 3.45 -11.15
N MET A 461 -6.56 4.17 -11.59
CA MET A 461 -6.91 4.35 -13.01
C MET A 461 -7.66 5.67 -13.27
N GLY A 462 -7.40 6.31 -14.42
CA GLY A 462 -8.41 7.04 -15.22
C GLY A 462 -8.37 8.58 -15.30
N ASP A 463 -8.76 9.11 -16.46
CA ASP A 463 -8.66 10.54 -16.81
C ASP A 463 -9.78 11.43 -16.23
N ASN A 464 -10.92 10.83 -15.85
CA ASN A 464 -12.14 11.55 -15.42
C ASN A 464 -12.37 11.40 -13.92
N VAL A 465 -11.57 12.10 -13.12
CA VAL A 465 -11.73 12.15 -11.66
C VAL A 465 -12.77 13.19 -11.24
N SER A 466 -13.58 12.85 -10.25
CA SER A 466 -14.42 13.81 -9.52
C SER A 466 -14.16 13.73 -8.01
N LEU A 467 -14.21 14.88 -7.35
CA LEU A 467 -14.11 15.07 -5.90
C LEU A 467 -15.40 15.77 -5.44
N ASP A 468 -16.13 15.15 -4.51
CA ASP A 468 -17.48 15.55 -4.07
C ASP A 468 -18.45 15.82 -5.25
N GLY A 469 -18.37 14.98 -6.29
CA GLY A 469 -19.17 15.12 -7.51
C GLY A 469 -18.79 16.31 -8.42
N LYS A 470 -17.72 17.04 -8.12
CA LYS A 470 -17.15 18.09 -8.98
C LYS A 470 -15.95 17.54 -9.76
N PRO A 471 -15.77 17.86 -11.05
CA PRO A 471 -14.57 17.46 -11.78
C PRO A 471 -13.31 17.96 -11.09
N ALA A 472 -12.34 17.08 -10.88
CA ALA A 472 -11.02 17.39 -10.33
C ALA A 472 -9.96 17.01 -11.37
N LYS A 473 -8.94 17.87 -11.54
CA LYS A 473 -7.81 17.56 -12.41
C LYS A 473 -6.71 16.91 -11.56
N ALA A 474 -6.31 15.69 -11.90
CA ALA A 474 -5.10 15.09 -11.35
C ALA A 474 -3.85 15.75 -11.98
N GLU A 475 -2.73 15.66 -11.26
CA GLU A 475 -1.39 15.96 -11.78
C GLU A 475 -0.99 14.90 -12.82
N ASP A 476 0.09 15.17 -13.58
CA ASP A 476 0.57 14.29 -14.65
C ASP A 476 1.01 12.89 -14.16
N ASP A 477 1.20 12.70 -12.85
CA ASP A 477 1.48 11.40 -12.20
C ASP A 477 0.23 10.69 -11.64
N GLY A 478 -0.97 11.22 -11.92
CA GLY A 478 -2.24 10.71 -11.41
C GLY A 478 -2.55 11.09 -9.95
N SER A 479 -1.76 11.97 -9.34
CA SER A 479 -1.96 12.39 -7.95
C SER A 479 -2.91 13.60 -7.80
N LEU A 480 -3.55 13.67 -6.64
CA LEU A 480 -4.45 14.75 -6.19
C LEU A 480 -4.09 15.16 -4.77
N ALA A 481 -3.68 16.42 -4.60
CA ALA A 481 -3.49 17.01 -3.28
C ALA A 481 -4.84 17.34 -2.64
N VAL A 482 -5.07 16.86 -1.42
CA VAL A 482 -6.33 17.03 -0.67
C VAL A 482 -6.06 17.54 0.75
N GLN A 483 -6.97 18.36 1.28
CA GLN A 483 -7.00 18.71 2.70
C GLN A 483 -7.72 17.62 3.49
N GLY A 484 -7.52 17.55 4.79
CA GLY A 484 -8.26 16.65 5.66
C GLY A 484 -9.74 17.01 5.80
N GLY A 485 -10.56 16.02 6.16
CA GLY A 485 -12.02 16.09 6.25
C GLY A 485 -12.70 14.90 5.53
N PRO A 486 -14.04 14.81 5.61
CA PRO A 486 -14.79 13.79 4.88
C PRO A 486 -14.98 14.19 3.41
N PHE A 487 -14.56 13.33 2.49
CA PHE A 487 -14.65 13.56 1.04
C PHE A 487 -14.98 12.27 0.28
N ALA A 488 -15.67 12.41 -0.87
CA ALA A 488 -15.95 11.28 -1.76
C ALA A 488 -15.37 11.53 -3.16
N MET A 489 -14.46 10.67 -3.60
CA MET A 489 -13.92 10.67 -4.96
C MET A 489 -14.54 9.56 -5.79
N ALA A 490 -14.86 9.87 -7.04
CA ALA A 490 -15.40 8.89 -7.99
C ALA A 490 -14.80 9.08 -9.38
N LEU A 491 -14.42 7.97 -10.00
CA LEU A 491 -14.04 7.93 -11.41
C LEU A 491 -15.28 7.79 -12.29
N GLY A 492 -15.46 8.70 -13.25
CA GLY A 492 -16.77 9.03 -13.81
C GLY A 492 -17.44 7.99 -14.71
N SER A 493 -18.74 7.74 -14.48
CA SER A 493 -19.63 6.99 -15.37
C SER A 493 -20.23 7.90 -16.47
N THR A 494 -19.49 8.11 -17.56
CA THR A 494 -19.84 9.13 -18.59
C THR A 494 -21.04 8.79 -19.50
N MET A 495 -21.63 7.59 -19.39
CA MET A 495 -22.81 7.18 -20.18
C MET A 495 -24.04 8.09 -19.97
N GLY A 496 -24.19 8.69 -18.78
CA GLY A 496 -25.27 9.64 -18.51
C GLY A 496 -25.23 10.89 -19.40
N ALA A 497 -24.04 11.34 -19.81
CA ALA A 497 -23.89 12.51 -20.68
C ALA A 497 -24.37 12.23 -22.12
N LEU A 498 -24.15 11.01 -22.64
CA LEU A 498 -24.68 10.60 -23.94
C LEU A 498 -26.21 10.54 -23.94
N PHE A 499 -26.80 9.97 -22.88
CA PHE A 499 -28.26 9.92 -22.74
C PHE A 499 -28.88 11.32 -22.65
N VAL A 500 -28.30 12.24 -21.87
CA VAL A 500 -28.76 13.64 -21.82
C VAL A 500 -28.62 14.31 -23.19
N GLY A 501 -27.51 14.08 -23.91
CA GLY A 501 -27.34 14.54 -25.30
C GLY A 501 -28.46 14.08 -26.22
N MET A 502 -28.83 12.79 -26.16
CA MET A 502 -29.96 12.23 -26.92
C MET A 502 -31.31 12.88 -26.61
N VAL A 503 -31.59 13.15 -25.34
CA VAL A 503 -32.85 13.81 -24.92
C VAL A 503 -32.93 15.22 -25.51
N PHE A 504 -31.85 16.00 -25.44
CA PHE A 504 -31.79 17.31 -26.10
C PHE A 504 -31.89 17.21 -27.63
N ASP A 505 -31.23 16.22 -28.23
CA ASP A 505 -31.24 15.96 -29.68
C ASP A 505 -32.67 15.69 -30.22
N ALA A 506 -33.43 14.87 -29.50
CA ALA A 506 -34.82 14.52 -29.81
C ALA A 506 -35.80 15.68 -29.55
N VAL A 507 -35.58 16.47 -28.50
CA VAL A 507 -36.36 17.70 -28.23
C VAL A 507 -36.17 18.72 -29.37
N LEU A 508 -34.93 18.93 -29.80
CA LEU A 508 -34.61 19.82 -30.92
C LEU A 508 -35.22 19.32 -32.24
N TYR A 509 -35.16 18.01 -32.51
CA TYR A 509 -35.86 17.40 -33.65
C TYR A 509 -37.38 17.67 -33.63
N GLY A 510 -38.02 17.62 -32.46
CA GLY A 510 -39.43 17.98 -32.28
C GLY A 510 -39.73 19.44 -32.66
N THR A 511 -38.80 20.37 -32.39
CA THR A 511 -38.96 21.77 -32.83
C THR A 511 -38.75 21.93 -34.35
N MET A 512 -37.83 21.16 -34.95
CA MET A 512 -37.55 21.17 -36.39
C MET A 512 -38.67 20.53 -37.23
N THR A 513 -39.35 19.50 -36.73
CA THR A 513 -40.53 18.93 -37.40
C THR A 513 -41.69 19.93 -37.48
N LEU A 514 -41.87 20.76 -36.44
CA LEU A 514 -42.87 21.85 -36.44
C LEU A 514 -42.54 22.96 -37.46
N GLN A 515 -41.25 23.29 -37.65
CA GLN A 515 -40.81 24.23 -38.68
C GLN A 515 -40.95 23.65 -40.09
N THR A 516 -40.58 22.37 -40.27
CA THR A 516 -40.72 21.61 -41.52
C THR A 516 -42.17 21.61 -42.01
N TYR A 517 -43.13 21.30 -41.13
CA TYR A 517 -44.56 21.31 -41.43
C TYR A 517 -45.08 22.67 -41.94
N ARG A 518 -44.45 23.78 -41.52
CA ARG A 518 -44.84 25.13 -41.95
C ARG A 518 -44.18 25.63 -43.23
N PHE A 519 -43.00 25.12 -43.63
CA PHE A 519 -42.24 25.74 -44.72
C PHE A 519 -41.56 24.82 -45.76
N PHE A 520 -41.08 23.60 -45.49
CA PHE A 520 -40.34 22.81 -46.50
C PHE A 520 -40.25 21.29 -46.24
N HIS A 521 -39.82 20.50 -47.23
CA HIS A 521 -39.66 19.03 -47.17
C HIS A 521 -38.32 18.52 -46.58
N LEU A 522 -37.59 19.32 -45.79
CA LEU A 522 -36.26 18.93 -45.25
C LEU A 522 -36.31 17.83 -44.17
N GLY A 523 -37.48 17.57 -43.58
CA GLY A 523 -37.63 16.67 -42.43
C GLY A 523 -37.10 15.25 -42.65
N ILE A 524 -37.13 14.70 -43.87
CA ILE A 524 -36.64 13.33 -44.15
C ILE A 524 -35.15 13.18 -43.84
N LEU A 525 -34.33 14.21 -44.12
CA LEU A 525 -32.89 14.18 -43.84
C LEU A 525 -32.61 14.29 -42.33
N ASP A 526 -33.36 15.13 -41.63
CA ASP A 526 -33.27 15.30 -40.17
C ASP A 526 -33.78 14.06 -39.40
N THR A 527 -34.86 13.41 -39.88
CA THR A 527 -35.30 12.10 -39.37
C THR A 527 -34.23 11.04 -39.58
N PHE A 528 -33.58 11.01 -40.75
CA PHE A 528 -32.54 10.02 -41.04
C PHE A 528 -31.28 10.26 -40.19
N GLN A 529 -30.90 11.52 -39.96
CA GLN A 529 -29.82 11.88 -39.02
C GLN A 529 -30.12 11.40 -37.60
N LEU A 530 -31.34 11.65 -37.08
CA LEU A 530 -31.76 11.16 -35.76
C LEU A 530 -31.69 9.63 -35.65
N VAL A 531 -32.09 8.89 -36.70
CA VAL A 531 -31.99 7.42 -36.74
C VAL A 531 -30.54 6.95 -36.67
N LEU A 532 -29.60 7.65 -37.32
CA LEU A 532 -28.17 7.33 -37.25
C LEU A 532 -27.60 7.59 -35.85
N ILE A 533 -27.96 8.69 -35.20
CA ILE A 533 -27.58 8.99 -33.81
C ILE A 533 -28.13 7.92 -32.86
N CYS A 534 -29.41 7.54 -33.00
CA CYS A 534 -30.02 6.43 -32.25
C CYS A 534 -29.26 5.10 -32.45
N HIS A 535 -28.78 4.81 -33.67
CA HIS A 535 -27.98 3.62 -33.94
C HIS A 535 -26.59 3.68 -33.28
N VAL A 536 -25.89 4.83 -33.32
CA VAL A 536 -24.61 5.04 -32.61
C VAL A 536 -24.80 4.77 -31.11
N LEU A 537 -25.86 5.32 -30.52
CA LEU A 537 -26.17 5.15 -29.11
C LEU A 537 -26.58 3.70 -28.77
N TYR A 538 -27.38 3.04 -29.60
CA TYR A 538 -27.72 1.62 -29.39
C TYR A 538 -26.48 0.71 -29.45
N TYR A 539 -25.55 1.00 -30.36
CA TYR A 539 -24.31 0.26 -30.49
C TYR A 539 -23.44 0.37 -29.23
N PHE A 540 -23.19 1.59 -28.72
CA PHE A 540 -22.31 1.81 -27.57
C PHE A 540 -22.99 1.63 -26.19
N LEU A 541 -24.30 1.90 -26.06
CA LEU A 541 -25.01 1.85 -24.78
C LEU A 541 -25.79 0.55 -24.54
N ILE A 542 -26.05 -0.26 -25.58
CA ILE A 542 -26.82 -1.51 -25.45
C ILE A 542 -26.02 -2.72 -25.94
N LEU A 543 -25.49 -2.70 -27.16
CA LEU A 543 -24.80 -3.87 -27.73
C LEU A 543 -23.41 -4.11 -27.11
N HIS A 544 -22.63 -3.04 -26.92
CA HIS A 544 -21.26 -3.10 -26.37
C HIS A 544 -21.16 -2.40 -25.01
N TYR A 545 -22.20 -2.52 -24.18
CA TYR A 545 -22.26 -1.89 -22.87
C TYR A 545 -21.15 -2.42 -21.94
N GLY A 546 -20.19 -1.55 -21.63
CA GLY A 546 -19.04 -1.86 -20.76
C GLY A 546 -17.78 -2.33 -21.48
N GLU A 547 -17.79 -2.45 -22.81
CA GLU A 547 -16.62 -2.85 -23.60
C GLU A 547 -15.81 -1.62 -24.06
N THR A 548 -14.74 -1.28 -23.33
CA THR A 548 -13.93 -0.06 -23.58
C THR A 548 -13.18 -0.08 -24.91
N ASP A 549 -12.76 -1.25 -25.38
CA ASP A 549 -11.97 -1.40 -26.61
C ASP A 549 -12.74 -0.96 -27.86
N VAL A 550 -14.08 -1.10 -27.81
CA VAL A 550 -14.99 -0.73 -28.90
C VAL A 550 -15.02 0.79 -29.11
N LEU A 551 -14.71 1.59 -28.09
CA LEU A 551 -14.61 3.06 -28.18
C LEU A 551 -13.42 3.55 -29.03
N GLN A 552 -12.46 2.67 -29.35
CA GLN A 552 -11.33 2.99 -30.23
C GLN A 552 -11.69 2.93 -31.73
N TYR A 553 -12.92 2.58 -32.08
CA TYR A 553 -13.38 2.40 -33.46
C TYR A 553 -14.59 3.27 -33.80
N THR A 554 -14.60 3.85 -35.00
CA THR A 554 -15.75 4.64 -35.49
C THR A 554 -16.86 3.72 -36.03
N VAL A 555 -18.08 3.88 -35.53
CA VAL A 555 -19.25 3.16 -36.06
C VAL A 555 -19.62 3.73 -37.42
N TRP A 556 -19.96 2.86 -38.38
CA TRP A 556 -20.36 3.28 -39.73
C TRP A 556 -21.47 4.35 -39.75
N SER A 557 -22.42 4.29 -38.81
CA SER A 557 -23.52 5.25 -38.71
C SER A 557 -23.06 6.64 -38.29
N LEU A 558 -22.00 6.75 -37.49
CA LEU A 558 -21.38 8.04 -37.11
C LEU A 558 -20.71 8.69 -38.32
N ASN A 559 -19.98 7.91 -39.12
CA ASN A 559 -19.33 8.41 -40.33
C ASN A 559 -20.34 8.90 -41.38
N ILE A 560 -21.52 8.28 -41.46
CA ILE A 560 -22.62 8.73 -42.34
C ILE A 560 -23.34 9.96 -41.76
N GLU A 561 -23.55 10.03 -40.44
CA GLU A 561 -24.13 11.18 -39.74
C GLU A 561 -23.35 12.47 -40.04
N ILE A 562 -22.02 12.44 -39.90
CA ILE A 562 -21.12 13.56 -40.21
C ILE A 562 -21.35 14.06 -41.66
N GLY A 563 -21.42 13.14 -42.62
CA GLY A 563 -21.66 13.47 -44.03
C GLY A 563 -23.02 14.13 -44.27
N ILE A 564 -24.07 13.68 -43.58
CA ILE A 564 -25.42 14.25 -43.67
C ILE A 564 -25.48 15.63 -43.02
N SER A 565 -24.84 15.80 -41.86
CA SER A 565 -24.69 17.09 -41.17
C SER A 565 -24.09 18.16 -42.10
N VAL A 566 -23.04 17.83 -42.86
CA VAL A 566 -22.44 18.73 -43.86
C VAL A 566 -23.41 19.06 -45.00
N ILE A 567 -24.16 18.08 -45.51
CA ILE A 567 -25.14 18.28 -46.60
C ILE A 567 -26.30 19.18 -46.15
N ILE A 568 -26.89 18.92 -44.97
CA ILE A 568 -27.97 19.74 -44.40
C ILE A 568 -27.48 21.18 -44.20
N THR A 569 -26.28 21.33 -43.63
CA THR A 569 -25.63 22.63 -43.41
C THR A 569 -25.45 23.41 -44.72
N PHE A 570 -24.96 22.76 -45.78
CA PHE A 570 -24.82 23.38 -47.11
C PHE A 570 -26.16 23.81 -47.71
N LEU A 571 -27.21 22.98 -47.59
CA LEU A 571 -28.55 23.29 -48.10
C LEU A 571 -29.18 24.48 -47.37
N VAL A 572 -29.12 24.51 -46.03
CA VAL A 572 -29.66 25.60 -45.20
C VAL A 572 -28.91 26.91 -45.47
N ARG A 573 -27.58 26.89 -45.50
CA ARG A 573 -26.74 28.08 -45.78
C ARG A 573 -26.94 28.61 -47.21
N SER A 574 -27.13 27.73 -48.19
CA SER A 574 -27.47 28.10 -49.57
C SER A 574 -28.83 28.79 -49.66
N PHE A 575 -29.85 28.27 -48.97
CA PHE A 575 -31.17 28.89 -48.90
C PHE A 575 -31.13 30.27 -48.24
N PHE A 576 -30.41 30.43 -47.14
CA PHE A 576 -30.24 31.73 -46.47
C PHE A 576 -29.59 32.76 -47.41
N SER A 577 -28.55 32.36 -48.15
CA SER A 577 -27.86 33.23 -49.13
C SER A 577 -28.79 33.67 -50.28
N VAL A 578 -29.66 32.78 -50.78
CA VAL A 578 -30.70 33.14 -51.77
C VAL A 578 -31.73 34.11 -51.18
N ARG A 579 -32.14 33.92 -49.92
CA ARG A 579 -33.11 34.80 -49.26
C ARG A 579 -32.54 36.20 -49.02
N VAL A 580 -31.28 36.30 -48.57
CA VAL A 580 -30.58 37.59 -48.42
C VAL A 580 -30.32 38.25 -49.78
N TRP A 581 -30.03 37.48 -50.83
CA TRP A 581 -29.94 38.02 -52.20
C TRP A 581 -31.24 38.70 -52.64
N HIS A 582 -32.41 38.08 -52.38
CA HIS A 582 -33.70 38.70 -52.66
C HIS A 582 -33.97 39.96 -51.82
N LEU A 583 -33.67 39.93 -50.51
CA LEU A 583 -33.92 41.06 -49.61
C LEU A 583 -32.96 42.25 -49.82
N SER A 584 -31.73 41.99 -50.29
CA SER A 584 -30.70 43.01 -50.59
C SER A 584 -30.83 43.66 -51.98
N GLY A 585 -32.01 43.56 -52.62
CA GLY A 585 -32.24 44.15 -53.95
C GLY A 585 -31.46 43.44 -55.07
N LYS A 586 -31.23 42.12 -54.95
CA LYS A 586 -30.45 41.28 -55.88
C LYS A 586 -28.94 41.59 -55.90
N ASN A 587 -28.38 42.13 -54.81
CA ASN A 587 -26.94 42.38 -54.69
C ASN A 587 -26.14 41.06 -54.68
N LYS A 588 -25.55 40.71 -55.83
CA LYS A 588 -24.77 39.47 -56.02
C LYS A 588 -23.49 39.43 -55.17
N ILE A 589 -22.86 40.58 -54.92
CA ILE A 589 -21.62 40.65 -54.14
C ILE A 589 -21.90 40.27 -52.68
N LEU A 590 -22.98 40.81 -52.11
CA LEU A 590 -23.40 40.48 -50.74
C LEU A 590 -23.69 38.98 -50.58
N ALA A 591 -24.42 38.40 -51.54
CA ALA A 591 -24.76 36.98 -51.54
C ALA A 591 -23.52 36.07 -51.64
N VAL A 592 -22.53 36.43 -52.48
CA VAL A 592 -21.27 35.67 -52.62
C VAL A 592 -20.37 35.83 -51.40
N ILE A 593 -20.31 37.02 -50.77
CA ILE A 593 -19.56 37.23 -49.52
C ILE A 593 -20.15 36.37 -48.39
N ILE A 594 -21.48 36.31 -48.27
CA ILE A 594 -22.15 35.48 -47.26
C ILE A 594 -21.90 34.00 -47.51
N LEU A 595 -22.10 33.52 -48.74
CA LEU A 595 -21.80 32.12 -49.11
C LEU A 595 -20.31 31.77 -48.90
N GLY A 596 -19.41 32.73 -49.14
CA GLY A 596 -17.96 32.59 -48.96
C GLY A 596 -17.49 32.60 -47.51
N GLN A 597 -18.03 33.50 -46.65
CA GLN A 597 -17.75 33.48 -45.21
C GLN A 597 -18.16 32.15 -44.59
N PHE A 598 -19.30 31.60 -45.01
CA PHE A 598 -19.80 30.30 -44.57
C PHE A 598 -19.08 29.08 -45.15
N LEU A 599 -18.08 29.26 -46.03
CA LEU A 599 -17.12 28.23 -46.43
C LEU A 599 -15.76 28.37 -45.72
N ILE A 600 -15.59 29.43 -44.91
CA ILE A 600 -14.32 29.84 -44.30
C ILE A 600 -14.40 29.85 -42.75
N THR A 601 -15.59 29.67 -42.17
CA THR A 601 -15.81 29.62 -40.72
C THR A 601 -14.94 28.56 -40.02
N ASP A 602 -14.18 29.01 -39.03
CA ASP A 602 -13.14 28.22 -38.33
C ASP A 602 -13.71 26.99 -37.60
N ASP A 603 -14.98 27.02 -37.23
CA ASP A 603 -15.61 25.93 -36.48
C ASP A 603 -15.87 24.68 -37.34
N ASP A 604 -16.12 24.83 -38.64
CA ASP A 604 -16.22 23.67 -39.56
C ASP A 604 -14.83 23.02 -39.77
N LYS A 605 -13.74 23.80 -39.65
CA LYS A 605 -12.36 23.27 -39.62
C LYS A 605 -12.02 22.62 -38.29
N LYS A 606 -12.44 23.19 -37.15
CA LYS A 606 -12.28 22.53 -35.84
C LYS A 606 -13.02 21.19 -35.78
N LEU A 607 -14.22 21.10 -36.37
CA LEU A 607 -14.94 19.83 -36.50
C LEU A 607 -14.09 18.78 -37.25
N MET A 608 -13.49 19.14 -38.39
CA MET A 608 -12.64 18.23 -39.18
C MET A 608 -11.24 17.99 -38.59
N VAL A 609 -10.75 18.85 -37.69
CA VAL A 609 -9.48 18.64 -36.96
C VAL A 609 -9.68 17.82 -35.69
N GLN A 610 -10.84 17.91 -35.02
CA GLN A 610 -11.18 17.02 -33.90
C GLN A 610 -11.36 15.56 -34.35
N THR A 611 -11.73 15.31 -35.61
CA THR A 611 -11.77 13.94 -36.17
C THR A 611 -10.40 13.32 -36.42
N THR A 612 -9.30 14.07 -36.33
CA THR A 612 -7.92 13.53 -36.45
C THR A 612 -7.12 13.56 -35.15
N SER A 613 -7.67 14.10 -34.05
CA SER A 613 -7.11 14.01 -32.70
C SER A 613 -7.82 12.94 -31.84
N GLN A 614 -7.15 12.46 -30.79
CA GLN A 614 -7.65 11.36 -29.93
C GLN A 614 -8.87 11.72 -29.04
N ASP A 615 -9.37 12.97 -29.07
CA ASP A 615 -10.42 13.46 -28.16
C ASP A 615 -11.77 12.71 -28.29
N TRP A 616 -12.09 12.16 -29.47
CA TRP A 616 -13.33 11.42 -29.70
C TRP A 616 -13.38 10.03 -29.04
N ALA A 617 -12.22 9.47 -28.68
CA ALA A 617 -12.13 8.19 -27.97
C ALA A 617 -12.70 8.27 -26.53
N SER A 618 -12.99 9.48 -26.03
CA SER A 618 -13.74 9.66 -24.80
C SER A 618 -15.25 9.82 -25.06
N VAL A 619 -16.06 9.11 -24.28
CA VAL A 619 -17.53 9.26 -24.24
C VAL A 619 -17.96 10.73 -24.00
N SER A 620 -17.13 11.50 -23.29
CA SER A 620 -17.33 12.94 -23.07
C SER A 620 -17.16 13.78 -24.36
N GLY A 621 -16.21 13.39 -25.22
CA GLY A 621 -15.97 14.01 -26.53
C GLY A 621 -17.13 13.77 -27.48
N LEU A 622 -17.61 12.52 -27.55
CA LEU A 622 -18.79 12.17 -28.35
C LEU A 622 -20.05 12.93 -27.89
N GLY A 623 -20.28 13.06 -26.58
CA GLY A 623 -21.39 13.85 -26.04
C GLY A 623 -21.30 15.35 -26.37
N LYS A 624 -20.11 15.94 -26.22
CA LYS A 624 -19.85 17.34 -26.60
C LYS A 624 -20.03 17.57 -28.11
N TYR A 625 -19.63 16.61 -28.94
CA TYR A 625 -19.79 16.66 -30.39
C TYR A 625 -21.27 16.70 -30.79
N LEU A 626 -22.08 15.75 -30.33
CA LEU A 626 -23.52 15.66 -30.64
C LEU A 626 -24.28 16.94 -30.22
N ILE A 627 -23.97 17.48 -29.04
CA ILE A 627 -24.57 18.71 -28.53
C ILE A 627 -24.08 19.95 -29.30
N GLY A 628 -22.76 20.04 -29.55
CA GLY A 628 -22.12 21.18 -30.18
C GLY A 628 -22.55 21.39 -31.63
N ALA A 629 -22.59 20.30 -32.41
CA ALA A 629 -23.11 20.31 -33.78
C ALA A 629 -24.52 20.94 -33.83
N LYS A 630 -25.47 20.37 -33.08
CA LYS A 630 -26.89 20.77 -33.19
C LYS A 630 -27.20 22.16 -32.63
N LEU A 631 -26.42 22.65 -31.65
CA LEU A 631 -26.53 24.04 -31.17
C LEU A 631 -26.08 25.06 -32.23
N ILE A 632 -24.96 24.81 -32.90
CA ILE A 632 -24.45 25.69 -33.97
C ILE A 632 -25.44 25.77 -35.14
N PHE A 633 -26.16 24.68 -35.44
CA PHE A 633 -27.10 24.64 -36.55
C PHE A 633 -28.51 25.18 -36.24
N ASN A 634 -29.04 24.98 -35.02
CA ASN A 634 -30.42 25.40 -34.69
C ASN A 634 -30.56 26.85 -34.20
N VAL A 635 -29.54 27.43 -33.56
CA VAL A 635 -29.63 28.81 -33.05
C VAL A 635 -29.84 29.85 -34.17
N PRO A 636 -29.15 29.78 -35.33
CA PRO A 636 -29.42 30.67 -36.47
C PRO A 636 -30.79 30.50 -37.11
N ALA A 637 -31.43 29.34 -36.95
CA ALA A 637 -32.79 29.10 -37.43
C ALA A 637 -33.86 29.68 -36.47
N MET A 638 -33.59 29.68 -35.16
CA MET A 638 -34.50 30.28 -34.17
C MET A 638 -34.53 31.82 -34.20
N SER A 639 -33.45 32.48 -34.62
CA SER A 639 -33.41 33.94 -34.81
C SER A 639 -34.25 34.46 -35.99
N ILE A 640 -35.03 33.59 -36.65
CA ILE A 640 -36.02 33.94 -37.69
C ILE A 640 -37.42 34.24 -37.07
N LEU A 641 -37.57 34.16 -35.75
CA LEU A 641 -38.85 34.41 -35.05
C LEU A 641 -39.06 35.85 -34.54
N TRP A 642 -38.20 36.80 -34.90
CA TRP A 642 -38.40 38.25 -34.69
C TRP A 642 -37.96 39.06 -35.91
#